data_AF-A0A832DK17-F1
#
_entry.id   AF-A0A832DK17-F1
#
_cell.length_a   1.000
_cell.length_b   1.000
_cell.length_c   1.000
_cell.angle_alpha   90.00
_cell.angle_beta   90.00
_cell.angle_gamma   90.00
#
_symmetry.space_group_name_H-M   'P 1'
#
loop_
_entity.id
_entity.type
_entity.pdbx_description
1 polymer ?
#
loop_
_entity_poly.entity_id
_entity_poly.type
_entity_poly.pdbx_seq_one_letter_code
_entity_poly.pdbx_strand_id
1 'polypeptide(L)'
;MKKIIIYLILLFSYQSTYSQIEPEWISVFTGPEGTLGLAVAVDLGGNVYVAGNLNTNTNMDFITIKYNNQGVTQWVRTYNGTGNFDDEIKSIKVDNSGNVYVMGSSWGNGTEKDYLIIKYDSSGTQKWLRRYNGSANKMDEPSAMTIDNQGNIIVTGSSTYLHQGFPKTRYTTIKYNSNGNELWVNHYIGPSEEYAEAHAIAVDNNGDVFITGTDYSLTEQDYVTIKYSGDGNTIWTKRYNGNGTGNSYDVPIGVAVDSEGSAYVTGLSNLNVNVTELATIKYSSDGNQLWLQRWSLPGRTAVFNTGISLSNHDNIYIAGCLIDEPVPNNDNDFVTLKYNSEGILQWYQVYNGTNNSIDFPHAICSDKNGNVFVAGRSNDNQLGPVFTVLKYDSLGIQKGVHNYLAHGYNNSEAFALTADEIGNIYATGYMYSSTSSADITTIKYPGKRYPVFIVPGIAGTYSSSTSADLPWILTRGVPPAELQIDPLGKVYNDIIETFVNVGYKKDTTLFVVNYDWRLTPGPIDNSIDGKIDGLSGVSITDNQFNYGVDYLGWYIKKACEIWREKYDEDLDSIDIIAHSTGGLVSRTYLQSDAYGDLYDLANNYKLPRIRNLIMIGVPNRGASKAWNALNDNWIADFVYRFVLSKILNRAYQKVLQDNAIQGPDTVITQISIQDPSGNPSKTKFISLYVPTIRGLLATYNFIDLGSGYVNVNNDPDKRNTFLLDLNDGLDLNSSADANKFLDSARVFVIHGTGEKTKDLVQQRSDFGLLALQSFTDWTPSNASSGTIWYKDLEAEQNGDKTVPTISSAGQFQNDNRATLIPFNTGDHTALVSKIEVQSNILDILNVAYESNDISTGSSVSFSNVWNVISDPVDLILLDGNGNRLGYTTSTGALTEIPNSIWFGNTDGMGYIFGTVTEPVNLQLTGLGEDYYVMVSVEDSGRYGGVVLEGFLAQGEVINYQIKLDPLSIEQLTLIANDFTLAQNYPNPFNPATKIQYSIPQRSDVTLKVYDVLGNEIAILVNEEKDRGVYSVTFDASQLASGIYLYRIQAGSFVETKKMILLR
;
A
#
# COMPACT_ATOMS: atom_id res chain seq x y z
N MET A 1 -32.04 -50.78 22.44
CA MET A 1 -32.48 -49.91 23.55
C MET A 1 -31.61 -48.65 23.55
N LYS A 2 -32.18 -47.51 23.15
CA LYS A 2 -31.51 -46.20 23.09
C LYS A 2 -31.21 -45.72 24.52
N LYS A 3 -29.96 -45.34 24.82
CA LYS A 3 -29.62 -44.62 26.05
C LYS A 3 -29.65 -43.12 25.77
N ILE A 4 -30.58 -42.46 26.44
CA ILE A 4 -30.77 -41.01 26.48
C ILE A 4 -29.66 -40.43 27.36
N ILE A 5 -28.89 -39.48 26.84
CA ILE A 5 -27.99 -38.62 27.63
C ILE A 5 -28.71 -37.27 27.76
N ILE A 6 -29.09 -36.92 28.99
CA ILE A 6 -29.68 -35.63 29.36
C ILE A 6 -28.53 -34.65 29.62
N TYR A 7 -28.42 -33.59 28.83
CA TYR A 7 -27.61 -32.43 29.17
C TYR A 7 -28.41 -31.54 30.13
N LEU A 8 -27.90 -31.37 31.35
CA LEU A 8 -28.37 -30.38 32.31
C LEU A 8 -27.76 -29.03 31.90
N ILE A 9 -28.56 -28.11 31.37
CA ILE A 9 -28.14 -26.72 31.12
C ILE A 9 -28.31 -25.94 32.43
N LEU A 10 -27.19 -25.55 33.04
CA LEU A 10 -27.15 -24.54 34.10
C LEU A 10 -27.37 -23.17 33.46
N LEU A 11 -28.55 -22.58 33.69
CA LEU A 11 -28.85 -21.20 33.35
C LEU A 11 -28.10 -20.26 34.30
N PHE A 12 -26.92 -19.78 33.87
CA PHE A 12 -26.41 -18.50 34.34
C PHE A 12 -27.02 -17.40 33.47
N SER A 13 -27.77 -16.49 34.08
CA SER A 13 -28.22 -15.26 33.43
C SER A 13 -27.02 -14.33 33.22
N TYR A 14 -26.35 -14.45 32.08
CA TYR A 14 -25.49 -13.40 31.56
C TYR A 14 -26.39 -12.32 30.95
N GLN A 15 -26.41 -11.12 31.52
CA GLN A 15 -26.80 -9.93 30.75
C GLN A 15 -25.62 -9.62 29.83
N SER A 16 -25.75 -9.97 28.55
CA SER A 16 -24.78 -9.61 27.51
C SER A 16 -24.90 -8.10 27.25
N THR A 17 -23.91 -7.32 27.67
CA THR A 17 -23.67 -6.00 27.07
C THR A 17 -22.99 -6.24 25.72
N TYR A 18 -23.73 -6.14 24.62
CA TYR A 18 -23.17 -6.29 23.27
C TYR A 18 -22.20 -5.14 22.97
N SER A 19 -21.12 -5.41 22.24
CA SER A 19 -20.19 -4.37 21.80
C SER A 19 -20.87 -3.43 20.79
N GLN A 20 -20.61 -2.12 20.89
CA GLN A 20 -21.16 -1.13 19.97
C GLN A 20 -20.40 -1.18 18.64
N ILE A 21 -21.12 -1.15 17.51
CA ILE A 21 -20.46 -0.94 16.22
C ILE A 21 -20.11 0.54 16.13
N GLU A 22 -18.83 0.87 16.16
CA GLU A 22 -18.39 2.26 16.19
C GLU A 22 -18.42 2.90 14.79
N PRO A 23 -19.07 4.05 14.64
CA PRO A 23 -19.05 4.81 13.40
C PRO A 23 -17.66 5.43 13.16
N GLU A 24 -17.20 5.43 11.91
CA GLU A 24 -16.01 6.16 11.48
C GLU A 24 -16.31 7.67 11.40
N TRP A 25 -17.47 8.01 10.85
CA TRP A 25 -18.01 9.37 10.87
C TRP A 25 -19.54 9.35 10.80
N ILE A 26 -20.14 10.45 11.26
CA ILE A 26 -21.57 10.73 11.16
C ILE A 26 -21.73 12.11 10.52
N SER A 27 -22.53 12.19 9.46
CA SER A 27 -22.84 13.42 8.74
C SER A 27 -24.32 13.71 8.85
N VAL A 28 -24.66 14.94 9.25
CA VAL A 28 -26.04 15.41 9.35
C VAL A 28 -26.23 16.56 8.38
N PHE A 29 -27.21 16.44 7.49
CA PHE A 29 -27.64 17.51 6.61
C PHE A 29 -28.98 18.06 7.09
N THR A 30 -28.97 19.34 7.50
CA THR A 30 -30.17 20.07 7.94
C THR A 30 -30.72 20.90 6.80
N GLY A 31 -31.89 20.50 6.30
CA GLY A 31 -32.64 21.26 5.30
C GLY A 31 -33.42 22.43 5.91
N PRO A 32 -33.87 23.40 5.09
CA PRO A 32 -34.66 24.53 5.57
C PRO A 32 -36.02 24.10 6.14
N GLU A 33 -36.63 23.06 5.55
CA GLU A 33 -37.92 22.48 5.91
C GLU A 33 -37.78 20.95 5.67
N GLY A 34 -38.29 20.10 6.57
CA GLY A 34 -37.75 18.76 6.85
C GLY A 34 -37.32 17.86 5.65
N THR A 35 -36.23 17.13 5.82
CA THR A 35 -35.58 16.25 4.83
C THR A 35 -35.50 14.79 5.31
N LEU A 36 -35.78 13.83 4.42
CA LEU A 36 -35.76 12.39 4.70
C LEU A 36 -34.76 11.67 3.79
N GLY A 37 -33.76 10.98 4.35
CA GLY A 37 -32.80 10.19 3.58
C GLY A 37 -33.36 8.79 3.35
N LEU A 38 -33.54 8.39 2.08
CA LEU A 38 -34.27 7.16 1.72
C LEU A 38 -33.43 6.15 0.95
N ALA A 39 -32.35 6.58 0.29
CA ALA A 39 -31.47 5.68 -0.45
C ALA A 39 -30.01 6.14 -0.38
N VAL A 40 -29.08 5.20 -0.39
CA VAL A 40 -27.63 5.45 -0.35
C VAL A 40 -26.89 4.59 -1.37
N ALA A 41 -25.87 5.17 -2.01
CA ALA A 41 -24.92 4.49 -2.88
C ALA A 41 -23.50 4.99 -2.61
N VAL A 42 -22.50 4.18 -2.94
CA VAL A 42 -21.07 4.50 -2.75
C VAL A 42 -20.32 4.17 -4.04
N ASP A 43 -19.39 5.05 -4.45
CA ASP A 43 -18.52 4.78 -5.60
C ASP A 43 -17.20 4.10 -5.21
N LEU A 44 -16.40 3.74 -6.21
CA LEU A 44 -15.09 3.09 -6.01
C LEU A 44 -14.07 3.99 -5.29
N GLY A 45 -14.29 5.31 -5.20
CA GLY A 45 -13.47 6.23 -4.40
C GLY A 45 -13.92 6.35 -2.95
N GLY A 46 -15.00 5.66 -2.56
CA GLY A 46 -15.62 5.77 -1.24
C GLY A 46 -16.44 7.05 -1.04
N ASN A 47 -16.76 7.78 -2.12
CA ASN A 47 -17.68 8.91 -2.01
C ASN A 47 -19.11 8.38 -1.85
N VAL A 48 -19.87 9.03 -0.97
CA VAL A 48 -21.19 8.58 -0.56
C VAL A 48 -22.24 9.49 -1.18
N TYR A 49 -23.26 8.89 -1.79
CA TYR A 49 -24.36 9.57 -2.45
C TYR A 49 -25.65 9.21 -1.75
N VAL A 50 -26.40 10.22 -1.31
CA VAL A 50 -27.66 10.05 -0.58
C VAL A 50 -28.77 10.70 -1.36
N ALA A 51 -29.87 9.97 -1.52
CA ALA A 51 -31.10 10.42 -2.13
C ALA A 51 -32.21 10.46 -1.09
N GLY A 52 -33.01 11.53 -1.12
CA GLY A 52 -34.08 11.76 -0.17
C GLY A 52 -35.21 12.63 -0.71
N ASN A 53 -36.16 12.92 0.17
CA ASN A 53 -37.23 13.91 -0.06
C ASN A 53 -36.96 15.16 0.79
N LEU A 54 -37.18 16.34 0.22
CA LEU A 54 -37.14 17.64 0.85
C LEU A 54 -38.58 18.19 0.94
N ASN A 55 -39.07 18.44 2.14
CA ASN A 55 -40.38 19.06 2.34
C ASN A 55 -40.26 20.59 2.16
N THR A 56 -41.14 21.19 1.35
CA THR A 56 -41.15 22.64 1.07
C THR A 56 -42.44 23.32 1.58
N ASN A 57 -42.98 22.85 2.72
CA ASN A 57 -44.26 23.19 3.35
C ASN A 57 -45.53 22.81 2.57
N THR A 58 -45.49 22.85 1.24
CA THR A 58 -46.65 22.54 0.39
C THR A 58 -46.51 21.23 -0.36
N ASN A 59 -45.28 20.81 -0.67
CA ASN A 59 -44.98 19.59 -1.44
C ASN A 59 -43.67 18.92 -0.95
N MET A 60 -43.41 17.70 -1.41
CA MET A 60 -42.10 17.04 -1.36
C MET A 60 -41.35 17.20 -2.69
N ASP A 61 -40.06 17.52 -2.63
CA ASP A 61 -39.16 17.61 -3.78
C ASP A 61 -38.01 16.59 -3.62
N PHE A 62 -37.31 16.22 -4.70
CA PHE A 62 -36.11 15.39 -4.58
C PHE A 62 -34.97 16.17 -3.93
N ILE A 63 -34.15 15.49 -3.14
CA ILE A 63 -32.82 15.95 -2.73
C ILE A 63 -31.77 14.86 -2.99
N THR A 64 -30.60 15.27 -3.46
CA THR A 64 -29.44 14.41 -3.70
C THR A 64 -28.19 15.06 -3.13
N ILE A 65 -27.44 14.35 -2.31
CA ILE A 65 -26.26 14.84 -1.60
C ILE A 65 -25.07 13.96 -1.93
N LYS A 66 -23.91 14.55 -2.19
CA LYS A 66 -22.62 13.86 -2.23
C LYS A 66 -21.80 14.23 -1.01
N TYR A 67 -21.24 13.24 -0.32
CA TYR A 67 -20.17 13.36 0.65
C TYR A 67 -18.89 12.74 0.09
N ASN A 68 -17.74 13.27 0.47
CA ASN A 68 -16.48 12.56 0.26
C ASN A 68 -16.33 11.42 1.28
N ASN A 69 -15.26 10.63 1.17
CA ASN A 69 -14.99 9.48 2.04
C ASN A 69 -14.80 9.86 3.53
N GLN A 70 -14.56 11.15 3.84
CA GLN A 70 -14.48 11.67 5.22
C GLN A 70 -15.82 12.23 5.76
N GLY A 71 -16.92 12.12 5.01
CA GLY A 71 -18.23 12.64 5.41
C GLY A 71 -18.43 14.14 5.15
N VAL A 72 -17.54 14.79 4.40
CA VAL A 72 -17.68 16.22 4.06
C VAL A 72 -18.55 16.38 2.83
N THR A 73 -19.63 17.16 2.94
CA THR A 73 -20.53 17.48 1.82
C THR A 73 -19.79 18.17 0.68
N GLN A 74 -19.89 17.60 -0.52
CA GLN A 74 -19.28 18.13 -1.74
C GLN A 74 -20.29 18.94 -2.56
N TRP A 75 -21.50 18.40 -2.74
CA TRP A 75 -22.58 19.10 -3.42
C TRP A 75 -23.95 18.59 -2.98
N VAL A 76 -24.95 19.44 -3.19
CA VAL A 76 -26.37 19.16 -2.97
C VAL A 76 -27.14 19.56 -4.22
N ARG A 77 -28.11 18.74 -4.64
CA ARG A 77 -29.03 19.01 -5.73
C ARG A 77 -30.46 18.77 -5.27
N THR A 78 -31.36 19.63 -5.72
CA THR A 78 -32.80 19.46 -5.53
C THR A 78 -33.49 19.45 -6.88
N TYR A 79 -34.64 18.80 -6.96
CA TYR A 79 -35.45 18.79 -8.16
C TYR A 79 -36.94 18.85 -7.80
N ASN A 80 -37.65 19.75 -8.46
CA ASN A 80 -39.10 19.91 -8.41
C ASN A 80 -39.67 19.71 -9.83
N GLY A 81 -40.66 18.85 -9.94
CA GLY A 81 -41.31 18.44 -11.17
C GLY A 81 -42.12 19.54 -11.83
N THR A 82 -42.41 19.34 -13.13
CA THR A 82 -43.15 20.33 -13.92
C THR A 82 -44.59 20.56 -13.44
N GLY A 83 -45.16 19.63 -12.68
CA GLY A 83 -46.47 19.75 -12.05
C GLY A 83 -46.49 20.63 -10.78
N ASN A 84 -45.33 20.87 -10.14
CA ASN A 84 -45.21 21.53 -8.84
C ASN A 84 -46.07 20.85 -7.75
N PHE A 85 -45.98 19.53 -7.64
CA PHE A 85 -46.60 18.68 -6.62
C PHE A 85 -45.56 17.67 -6.10
N ASP A 86 -45.95 16.79 -5.18
CA ASP A 86 -45.05 15.82 -4.54
C ASP A 86 -44.23 14.96 -5.52
N ASP A 87 -42.92 15.16 -5.51
CA ASP A 87 -41.92 14.29 -6.12
C ASP A 87 -41.28 13.40 -5.04
N GLU A 88 -41.40 12.09 -5.22
CA GLU A 88 -40.91 11.09 -4.25
C GLU A 88 -39.77 10.26 -4.81
N ILE A 89 -38.61 10.28 -4.14
CA ILE A 89 -37.46 9.46 -4.53
C ILE A 89 -37.65 8.00 -4.08
N LYS A 90 -37.12 7.05 -4.86
CA LYS A 90 -37.16 5.61 -4.56
C LYS A 90 -35.79 4.94 -4.58
N SER A 91 -34.87 5.39 -5.44
CA SER A 91 -33.57 4.73 -5.60
C SER A 91 -32.46 5.68 -6.03
N ILE A 92 -31.24 5.33 -5.64
CA ILE A 92 -29.99 5.92 -6.14
C ILE A 92 -29.01 4.82 -6.50
N LYS A 93 -28.29 4.99 -7.62
CA LYS A 93 -27.19 4.12 -8.06
C LYS A 93 -26.05 4.98 -8.59
N VAL A 94 -24.83 4.46 -8.50
CA VAL A 94 -23.63 5.08 -9.08
C VAL A 94 -22.93 4.08 -9.98
N ASP A 95 -22.42 4.54 -11.12
CA ASP A 95 -21.63 3.70 -12.02
C ASP A 95 -20.12 3.80 -11.71
N ASN A 96 -19.32 2.93 -12.32
CA ASN A 96 -17.87 2.87 -12.12
C ASN A 96 -17.12 4.15 -12.56
N SER A 97 -17.78 5.06 -13.28
CA SER A 97 -17.24 6.38 -13.66
C SER A 97 -17.67 7.49 -12.69
N GLY A 98 -18.37 7.16 -11.60
CA GLY A 98 -18.88 8.11 -10.62
C GLY A 98 -20.10 8.90 -11.08
N ASN A 99 -20.80 8.50 -12.15
CA ASN A 99 -22.07 9.12 -12.50
C ASN A 99 -23.19 8.60 -11.60
N VAL A 100 -24.04 9.51 -11.17
CA VAL A 100 -25.10 9.26 -10.20
C VAL A 100 -26.44 9.24 -10.92
N TYR A 101 -27.24 8.21 -10.65
CA TYR A 101 -28.57 8.04 -11.19
C TYR A 101 -29.54 8.04 -10.02
N VAL A 102 -30.49 8.99 -10.01
CA VAL A 102 -31.58 9.03 -9.04
C VAL A 102 -32.90 8.76 -9.74
N MET A 103 -33.77 8.01 -9.08
CA MET A 103 -35.04 7.58 -9.63
C MET A 103 -36.15 7.74 -8.59
N GLY A 104 -37.32 8.15 -9.07
CA GLY A 104 -38.55 8.21 -8.28
C GLY A 104 -39.77 8.61 -9.10
N SER A 105 -40.85 8.99 -8.44
CA SER A 105 -42.09 9.47 -9.05
C SER A 105 -42.15 10.99 -9.05
N SER A 106 -42.67 11.60 -10.11
CA SER A 106 -42.81 13.06 -10.21
C SER A 106 -44.09 13.45 -10.93
N TRP A 107 -44.78 14.51 -10.47
CA TRP A 107 -45.97 15.02 -11.18
C TRP A 107 -45.59 15.80 -12.44
N GLY A 108 -46.17 15.42 -13.57
CA GLY A 108 -46.03 16.16 -14.82
C GLY A 108 -47.13 17.21 -15.03
N ASN A 109 -46.91 18.12 -15.98
CA ASN A 109 -47.93 19.10 -16.36
C ASN A 109 -49.04 18.42 -17.20
N GLY A 110 -50.19 18.14 -16.58
CA GLY A 110 -51.33 17.47 -17.22
C GLY A 110 -51.26 15.94 -17.21
N THR A 111 -50.33 15.37 -16.44
CA THR A 111 -50.22 13.94 -16.13
C THR A 111 -50.32 13.75 -14.61
N GLU A 112 -50.51 12.51 -14.16
CA GLU A 112 -50.39 12.18 -12.74
C GLU A 112 -48.90 11.99 -12.37
N LYS A 113 -48.56 11.20 -11.34
CA LYS A 113 -47.18 10.83 -11.07
C LYS A 113 -46.64 9.98 -12.23
N ASP A 114 -45.45 10.34 -12.71
CA ASP A 114 -44.74 9.65 -13.79
C ASP A 114 -43.38 9.16 -13.27
N TYR A 115 -42.78 8.18 -13.95
CA TYR A 115 -41.39 7.80 -13.66
C TYR A 115 -40.50 8.99 -13.93
N LEU A 116 -39.51 9.21 -13.09
CA LEU A 116 -38.47 10.21 -13.27
C LEU A 116 -37.10 9.60 -12.98
N ILE A 117 -36.17 9.78 -13.92
CA ILE A 117 -34.76 9.39 -13.76
C ILE A 117 -33.89 10.59 -14.08
N ILE A 118 -32.95 10.92 -13.21
CA ILE A 118 -31.99 12.01 -13.41
C ILE A 118 -30.58 11.43 -13.33
N LYS A 119 -29.75 11.74 -14.33
CA LYS A 119 -28.31 11.48 -14.30
C LYS A 119 -27.54 12.74 -13.95
N TYR A 120 -26.69 12.66 -12.93
CA TYR A 120 -25.64 13.63 -12.64
C TYR A 120 -24.26 13.02 -12.95
N ASP A 121 -23.29 13.85 -13.34
CA ASP A 121 -21.88 13.44 -13.27
C ASP A 121 -21.35 13.57 -11.84
N SER A 122 -20.10 13.16 -11.62
CA SER A 122 -19.44 13.16 -10.30
C SER A 122 -19.34 14.56 -9.65
N SER A 123 -19.43 15.63 -10.44
CA SER A 123 -19.47 17.03 -9.98
C SER A 123 -20.87 17.51 -9.59
N GLY A 124 -21.89 16.67 -9.80
CA GLY A 124 -23.30 17.00 -9.59
C GLY A 124 -23.92 17.75 -10.77
N THR A 125 -23.30 17.79 -11.94
CA THR A 125 -23.89 18.45 -13.11
C THR A 125 -24.89 17.51 -13.77
N GLN A 126 -26.14 17.95 -13.96
CA GLN A 126 -27.17 17.14 -14.62
C GLN A 126 -26.79 16.90 -16.09
N LYS A 127 -26.67 15.63 -16.48
CA LYS A 127 -26.36 15.21 -17.85
C LYS A 127 -27.62 15.00 -18.67
N TRP A 128 -28.60 14.34 -18.09
CA TRP A 128 -29.90 14.14 -18.70
C TRP A 128 -30.96 13.80 -17.65
N LEU A 129 -32.21 13.95 -18.06
CA LEU A 129 -33.39 13.59 -17.29
C LEU A 129 -34.36 12.85 -18.23
N ARG A 130 -35.02 11.81 -17.73
CA ARG A 130 -36.05 11.03 -18.45
C ARG A 130 -37.31 10.91 -17.64
N ARG A 131 -38.45 11.04 -18.32
CA ARG A 131 -39.78 10.84 -17.77
C ARG A 131 -40.53 9.78 -18.57
N TYR A 132 -41.32 8.95 -17.91
CA TYR A 132 -42.19 7.98 -18.54
C TYR A 132 -43.59 8.03 -17.93
N ASN A 133 -44.57 8.41 -18.75
CA ASN A 133 -45.95 8.74 -18.38
C ASN A 133 -47.01 7.82 -19.06
N GLY A 134 -46.56 6.64 -19.52
CA GLY A 134 -47.40 5.64 -20.16
C GLY A 134 -48.21 6.17 -21.35
N SER A 135 -49.21 5.40 -21.78
CA SER A 135 -50.14 5.83 -22.85
C SER A 135 -51.40 6.50 -22.31
N ALA A 136 -51.72 6.31 -21.02
CA ALA A 136 -52.94 6.82 -20.41
C ALA A 136 -52.77 8.21 -19.75
N ASN A 137 -51.54 8.71 -19.60
CA ASN A 137 -51.23 9.92 -18.80
C ASN A 137 -51.77 9.81 -17.36
N LYS A 138 -51.73 8.61 -16.81
CA LYS A 138 -52.22 8.25 -15.48
C LYS A 138 -51.04 7.91 -14.58
N MET A 139 -51.30 7.54 -13.34
CA MET A 139 -50.27 7.19 -12.38
C MET A 139 -49.35 6.07 -12.90
N ASP A 140 -48.05 6.39 -12.95
CA ASP A 140 -46.94 5.52 -13.28
C ASP A 140 -45.86 5.69 -12.19
N GLU A 141 -45.62 4.64 -11.41
CA GLU A 141 -44.71 4.68 -10.26
C GLU A 141 -43.58 3.67 -10.42
N PRO A 142 -42.32 4.12 -10.47
CA PRO A 142 -41.19 3.22 -10.46
C PRO A 142 -40.94 2.71 -9.04
N SER A 143 -40.46 1.47 -8.92
CA SER A 143 -40.18 0.82 -7.63
C SER A 143 -38.70 0.51 -7.45
N ALA A 144 -37.99 0.10 -8.51
CA ALA A 144 -36.58 -0.30 -8.40
C ALA A 144 -35.77 0.02 -9.66
N MET A 145 -34.47 0.24 -9.47
CA MET A 145 -33.51 0.55 -10.53
C MET A 145 -32.20 -0.23 -10.32
N THR A 146 -31.58 -0.67 -11.43
CA THR A 146 -30.24 -1.24 -11.45
C THR A 146 -29.43 -0.75 -12.65
N ILE A 147 -28.12 -0.99 -12.62
CA ILE A 147 -27.18 -0.67 -13.70
C ILE A 147 -26.50 -1.97 -14.11
N ASP A 148 -26.45 -2.26 -15.41
CA ASP A 148 -25.71 -3.42 -15.92
C ASP A 148 -24.21 -3.15 -16.12
N ASN A 149 -23.44 -4.20 -16.39
CA ASN A 149 -21.98 -4.10 -16.57
C ASN A 149 -21.57 -3.22 -17.78
N GLN A 150 -22.50 -2.88 -18.68
CA GLN A 150 -22.26 -1.96 -19.80
C GLN A 150 -22.66 -0.51 -19.47
N GLY A 151 -23.14 -0.24 -18.25
CA GLY A 151 -23.57 1.09 -17.81
C GLY A 151 -24.98 1.46 -18.32
N ASN A 152 -25.78 0.49 -18.75
CA ASN A 152 -27.18 0.74 -19.07
C ASN A 152 -28.01 0.75 -17.78
N ILE A 153 -29.07 1.55 -17.79
CA ILE A 153 -29.95 1.79 -16.65
C ILE A 153 -31.24 1.04 -16.90
N ILE A 154 -31.62 0.16 -15.97
CA ILE A 154 -32.88 -0.59 -16.04
C ILE A 154 -33.75 -0.16 -14.87
N VAL A 155 -34.98 0.25 -15.16
CA VAL A 155 -35.97 0.70 -14.17
C VAL A 155 -37.23 -0.13 -14.32
N THR A 156 -37.83 -0.52 -13.20
CA THR A 156 -39.11 -1.24 -13.17
C THR A 156 -40.10 -0.60 -12.21
N GLY A 157 -41.38 -0.94 -12.36
CA GLY A 157 -42.47 -0.46 -11.51
C GLY A 157 -43.83 -0.78 -12.12
N SER A 158 -44.80 0.10 -11.90
CA SER A 158 -46.17 -0.05 -12.39
C SER A 158 -46.57 1.15 -13.26
N SER A 159 -47.26 0.90 -14.37
CA SER A 159 -47.75 1.96 -15.26
C SER A 159 -49.18 1.69 -15.72
N THR A 160 -49.99 2.73 -15.81
CA THR A 160 -51.43 2.63 -16.10
C THR A 160 -51.72 2.78 -17.59
N TYR A 161 -52.45 1.82 -18.15
CA TYR A 161 -52.87 1.78 -19.56
C TYR A 161 -54.39 1.72 -19.68
N LEU A 162 -54.93 2.21 -20.78
CA LEU A 162 -56.37 2.05 -21.09
C LEU A 162 -56.58 0.74 -21.86
N HIS A 163 -57.19 -0.25 -21.23
CA HIS A 163 -57.67 -1.46 -21.90
C HIS A 163 -59.20 -1.40 -22.05
N GLN A 164 -59.69 -1.38 -23.29
CA GLN A 164 -61.12 -1.22 -23.61
C GLN A 164 -61.78 0.00 -22.92
N GLY A 165 -61.00 1.07 -22.72
CA GLY A 165 -61.47 2.32 -22.09
C GLY A 165 -61.40 2.33 -20.56
N PHE A 166 -60.97 1.25 -19.91
CA PHE A 166 -60.77 1.18 -18.46
C PHE A 166 -59.27 1.21 -18.09
N PRO A 167 -58.88 1.95 -17.04
CA PRO A 167 -57.49 1.96 -16.58
C PRO A 167 -57.11 0.60 -15.98
N LYS A 168 -55.98 0.05 -16.42
CA LYS A 168 -55.36 -1.19 -15.95
C LYS A 168 -53.88 -0.93 -15.71
N THR A 169 -53.38 -1.29 -14.54
CA THR A 169 -51.98 -1.10 -14.17
C THR A 169 -51.17 -2.35 -14.51
N ARG A 170 -50.03 -2.14 -15.17
CA ARG A 170 -49.15 -3.20 -15.66
C ARG A 170 -47.75 -3.04 -15.07
N TYR A 171 -47.09 -4.16 -14.81
CA TYR A 171 -45.63 -4.19 -14.66
C TYR A 171 -44.99 -3.53 -15.87
N THR A 172 -44.14 -2.53 -15.64
CA THR A 172 -43.44 -1.85 -16.72
C THR A 172 -41.97 -1.73 -16.41
N THR A 173 -41.14 -2.24 -17.32
CA THR A 173 -39.69 -2.23 -17.22
C THR A 173 -39.11 -1.53 -18.44
N ILE A 174 -38.15 -0.62 -18.22
CA ILE A 174 -37.53 0.20 -19.26
C ILE A 174 -36.02 0.10 -19.12
N LYS A 175 -35.32 -0.10 -20.24
CA LYS A 175 -33.86 -0.02 -20.31
C LYS A 175 -33.42 1.19 -21.12
N TYR A 176 -32.51 1.97 -20.55
CA TYR A 176 -31.85 3.10 -21.19
C TYR A 176 -30.35 2.83 -21.30
N ASN A 177 -29.70 3.32 -22.35
CA ASN A 177 -28.24 3.36 -22.36
C ASN A 177 -27.70 4.51 -21.48
N SER A 178 -26.38 4.56 -21.29
CA SER A 178 -25.70 5.57 -20.46
C SER A 178 -25.91 7.03 -20.90
N ASN A 179 -26.31 7.26 -22.16
CA ASN A 179 -26.68 8.57 -22.71
C ASN A 179 -28.16 8.93 -22.49
N GLY A 180 -28.93 8.03 -21.87
CA GLY A 180 -30.35 8.17 -21.62
C GLY A 180 -31.23 7.85 -22.83
N ASN A 181 -30.72 7.21 -23.88
CA ASN A 181 -31.57 6.77 -24.98
C ASN A 181 -32.27 5.47 -24.57
N GLU A 182 -33.58 5.41 -24.76
CA GLU A 182 -34.37 4.20 -24.55
C GLU A 182 -33.88 3.10 -25.51
N LEU A 183 -33.60 1.92 -24.96
CA LEU A 183 -33.24 0.72 -25.71
C LEU A 183 -34.47 -0.17 -25.93
N TRP A 184 -35.27 -0.38 -24.87
CA TRP A 184 -36.53 -1.12 -24.93
C TRP A 184 -37.43 -0.81 -23.73
N VAL A 185 -38.72 -1.08 -23.92
CA VAL A 185 -39.78 -1.04 -22.90
C VAL A 185 -40.54 -2.37 -22.96
N ASN A 186 -40.74 -2.99 -21.80
CA ASN A 186 -41.53 -4.21 -21.65
C ASN A 186 -42.68 -4.00 -20.68
N HIS A 187 -43.81 -4.63 -21.01
CA HIS A 187 -44.98 -4.69 -20.15
C HIS A 187 -45.35 -6.14 -19.86
N TYR A 188 -45.56 -6.47 -18.60
CA TYR A 188 -46.16 -7.74 -18.23
C TYR A 188 -47.65 -7.58 -17.92
N ILE A 189 -48.42 -8.45 -18.56
CA ILE A 189 -49.87 -8.56 -18.43
C ILE A 189 -50.13 -9.92 -17.79
N GLY A 190 -50.54 -9.89 -16.52
CA GLY A 190 -50.89 -11.11 -15.79
C GLY A 190 -52.20 -11.74 -16.27
N PRO A 191 -52.48 -13.00 -15.89
CA PRO A 191 -53.65 -13.73 -16.37
C PRO A 191 -55.00 -13.13 -15.94
N SER A 192 -55.06 -12.42 -14.81
CA SER A 192 -56.27 -11.70 -14.38
C SER A 192 -56.52 -10.45 -15.24
N GLU A 193 -55.46 -9.95 -15.87
CA GLU A 193 -55.37 -8.65 -16.52
C GLU A 193 -55.78 -7.45 -15.65
N GLU A 194 -55.98 -7.62 -14.34
CA GLU A 194 -56.55 -6.59 -13.47
C GLU A 194 -55.53 -5.54 -13.06
N TYR A 195 -54.54 -5.93 -12.27
CA TYR A 195 -53.55 -5.04 -11.68
C TYR A 195 -52.27 -5.82 -11.40
N ALA A 196 -51.13 -5.27 -11.78
CA ALA A 196 -49.84 -5.85 -11.51
C ALA A 196 -48.82 -4.73 -11.21
N GLU A 197 -48.08 -4.83 -10.11
CA GLU A 197 -46.91 -4.00 -9.78
C GLU A 197 -45.59 -4.77 -9.55
N ALA A 198 -44.48 -4.24 -10.10
CA ALA A 198 -43.14 -4.78 -9.85
C ALA A 198 -42.55 -4.22 -8.55
N HIS A 199 -41.81 -5.04 -7.80
CA HIS A 199 -41.23 -4.67 -6.49
C HIS A 199 -39.71 -4.54 -6.52
N ALA A 200 -39.02 -5.49 -7.16
CA ALA A 200 -37.56 -5.53 -7.15
C ALA A 200 -36.97 -5.98 -8.49
N ILE A 201 -35.73 -5.59 -8.73
CA ILE A 201 -34.96 -5.88 -9.94
C ILE A 201 -33.52 -6.27 -9.62
N ALA A 202 -32.99 -7.23 -10.36
CA ALA A 202 -31.58 -7.62 -10.35
C ALA A 202 -31.10 -7.87 -11.79
N VAL A 203 -29.78 -7.82 -11.99
CA VAL A 203 -29.15 -8.07 -13.29
C VAL A 203 -27.98 -9.03 -13.10
N ASP A 204 -27.81 -9.99 -14.02
CA ASP A 204 -26.65 -10.89 -13.99
C ASP A 204 -25.46 -10.34 -14.79
N ASN A 205 -24.35 -11.07 -14.76
CA ASN A 205 -23.12 -10.69 -15.46
C ASN A 205 -23.26 -10.63 -16.99
N ASN A 206 -24.26 -11.29 -17.56
CA ASN A 206 -24.55 -11.27 -19.00
C ASN A 206 -25.44 -10.07 -19.39
N GLY A 207 -25.96 -9.33 -18.40
CA GLY A 207 -26.90 -8.23 -18.61
C GLY A 207 -28.36 -8.68 -18.71
N ASP A 208 -28.68 -9.93 -18.36
CA ASP A 208 -30.06 -10.39 -18.29
C ASP A 208 -30.74 -9.82 -17.04
N VAL A 209 -31.99 -9.43 -17.19
CA VAL A 209 -32.75 -8.68 -16.20
C VAL A 209 -33.77 -9.58 -15.51
N PHE A 210 -33.76 -9.62 -14.19
CA PHE A 210 -34.66 -10.39 -13.35
C PHE A 210 -35.55 -9.44 -12.56
N ILE A 211 -36.86 -9.57 -12.69
CA ILE A 211 -37.84 -8.71 -11.99
C ILE A 211 -38.78 -9.60 -11.21
N THR A 212 -39.13 -9.19 -10.00
CA THR A 212 -40.21 -9.81 -9.24
C THR A 212 -41.24 -8.78 -8.80
N GLY A 213 -42.50 -9.20 -8.68
CA GLY A 213 -43.64 -8.34 -8.34
C GLY A 213 -44.86 -9.14 -7.95
N THR A 214 -45.95 -8.44 -7.62
CA THR A 214 -47.26 -9.06 -7.35
C THR A 214 -48.25 -8.89 -8.51
N ASP A 215 -48.83 -9.99 -8.97
CA ASP A 215 -49.99 -9.99 -9.88
C ASP A 215 -51.27 -10.18 -9.05
N TYR A 216 -52.20 -9.24 -9.20
CA TYR A 216 -53.42 -9.19 -8.40
C TYR A 216 -54.60 -9.70 -9.21
N SER A 217 -55.38 -10.58 -8.60
CA SER A 217 -56.75 -10.88 -9.02
C SER A 217 -57.74 -10.30 -8.01
N LEU A 218 -59.05 -10.44 -8.27
CA LEU A 218 -60.09 -9.94 -7.37
C LEU A 218 -60.02 -10.54 -5.95
N THR A 219 -59.37 -11.70 -5.80
CA THR A 219 -59.33 -12.45 -4.54
C THR A 219 -57.95 -13.01 -4.20
N GLU A 220 -56.91 -12.79 -5.00
CA GLU A 220 -55.60 -13.45 -4.82
C GLU A 220 -54.45 -12.51 -5.19
N GLN A 221 -53.33 -12.65 -4.50
CA GLN A 221 -52.06 -11.98 -4.77
C GLN A 221 -51.01 -13.06 -5.00
N ASP A 222 -50.37 -13.07 -6.18
CA ASP A 222 -49.38 -14.08 -6.56
C ASP A 222 -48.02 -13.44 -6.85
N TYR A 223 -46.94 -14.12 -6.47
CA TYR A 223 -45.61 -13.77 -6.94
C TYR A 223 -45.56 -13.95 -8.45
N VAL A 224 -44.93 -13.01 -9.14
CA VAL A 224 -44.49 -13.17 -10.52
C VAL A 224 -43.03 -12.78 -10.63
N THR A 225 -42.22 -13.67 -11.17
CA THR A 225 -40.81 -13.42 -11.48
C THR A 225 -40.57 -13.61 -12.97
N ILE A 226 -39.91 -12.64 -13.60
CA ILE A 226 -39.65 -12.61 -15.04
C ILE A 226 -38.16 -12.44 -15.26
N LYS A 227 -37.61 -13.21 -16.21
CA LYS A 227 -36.28 -12.98 -16.76
C LYS A 227 -36.39 -12.47 -18.19
N TYR A 228 -35.80 -11.30 -18.46
CA TYR A 228 -35.59 -10.77 -19.81
C TYR A 228 -34.12 -10.92 -20.20
N SER A 229 -33.85 -11.12 -21.49
CA SER A 229 -32.50 -11.00 -22.03
C SER A 229 -32.03 -9.54 -21.97
N GLY A 230 -30.72 -9.30 -22.12
CA GLY A 230 -30.18 -7.94 -22.23
C GLY A 230 -30.84 -7.06 -23.32
N ASP A 231 -31.36 -7.68 -24.38
CA ASP A 231 -32.10 -7.05 -25.48
C ASP A 231 -33.62 -6.89 -25.23
N GLY A 232 -34.12 -7.33 -24.08
CA GLY A 232 -35.52 -7.21 -23.70
C GLY A 232 -36.42 -8.36 -24.12
N ASN A 233 -35.90 -9.49 -24.61
CA ASN A 233 -36.74 -10.65 -24.93
C ASN A 233 -37.08 -11.43 -23.65
N THR A 234 -38.35 -11.81 -23.44
CA THR A 234 -38.72 -12.68 -22.32
C THR A 234 -38.07 -14.06 -22.48
N ILE A 235 -37.24 -14.45 -21.51
CA ILE A 235 -36.64 -15.79 -21.44
C ILE A 235 -37.60 -16.73 -20.71
N TRP A 236 -38.07 -16.32 -19.53
CA TRP A 236 -39.08 -17.07 -18.78
C TRP A 236 -39.91 -16.18 -17.84
N THR A 237 -41.08 -16.69 -17.46
CA THR A 237 -41.95 -16.13 -16.43
C THR A 237 -42.36 -17.26 -15.48
N LYS A 238 -42.30 -17.01 -14.17
CA LYS A 238 -42.66 -17.96 -13.11
C LYS A 238 -43.64 -17.30 -12.15
N ARG A 239 -44.64 -18.06 -11.70
CA ARG A 239 -45.62 -17.62 -10.71
C ARG A 239 -45.56 -18.51 -9.47
N TYR A 240 -45.80 -17.95 -8.31
CA TYR A 240 -45.93 -18.68 -7.05
C TYR A 240 -47.13 -18.15 -6.25
N ASN A 241 -48.05 -19.05 -5.92
CA ASN A 241 -49.37 -18.79 -5.33
C ASN A 241 -49.60 -19.53 -4.01
N GLY A 242 -48.52 -19.77 -3.25
CA GLY A 242 -48.57 -20.38 -1.92
C GLY A 242 -49.28 -21.74 -1.90
N ASN A 243 -50.28 -21.86 -1.02
CA ASN A 243 -51.09 -23.08 -0.84
C ASN A 243 -52.33 -23.15 -1.77
N GLY A 244 -52.58 -22.14 -2.61
CA GLY A 244 -53.68 -22.14 -3.58
C GLY A 244 -55.10 -22.19 -2.99
N THR A 245 -55.27 -21.81 -1.71
CA THR A 245 -56.59 -21.62 -1.09
C THR A 245 -57.03 -20.18 -1.34
N GLY A 246 -58.16 -19.96 -2.02
CA GLY A 246 -58.62 -18.61 -2.39
C GLY A 246 -58.55 -17.59 -1.23
N ASN A 247 -58.22 -16.34 -1.55
CA ASN A 247 -57.71 -15.31 -0.60
C ASN A 247 -56.25 -15.52 -0.18
N SER A 248 -55.39 -16.03 -1.08
CA SER A 248 -53.94 -16.12 -0.83
C SER A 248 -53.28 -14.75 -0.89
N TYR A 249 -52.39 -14.48 0.08
CA TYR A 249 -51.55 -13.29 0.15
C TYR A 249 -50.11 -13.73 -0.08
N ASP A 250 -49.64 -13.63 -1.32
CA ASP A 250 -48.28 -13.94 -1.73
C ASP A 250 -47.66 -12.70 -2.41
N VAL A 251 -46.82 -11.97 -1.67
CA VAL A 251 -46.17 -10.72 -2.11
C VAL A 251 -44.64 -10.86 -2.08
N PRO A 252 -43.93 -10.86 -3.23
CA PRO A 252 -42.48 -10.82 -3.25
C PRO A 252 -41.97 -9.41 -2.96
N ILE A 253 -40.85 -9.31 -2.25
CA ILE A 253 -40.22 -8.03 -1.90
C ILE A 253 -38.84 -7.88 -2.53
N GLY A 254 -38.08 -8.97 -2.67
CA GLY A 254 -36.69 -8.91 -3.10
C GLY A 254 -36.33 -9.99 -4.11
N VAL A 255 -35.44 -9.64 -5.04
CA VAL A 255 -34.76 -10.58 -5.92
C VAL A 255 -33.25 -10.30 -5.91
N ALA A 256 -32.44 -11.34 -5.80
CA ALA A 256 -31.00 -11.28 -5.98
C ALA A 256 -30.54 -12.39 -6.94
N VAL A 257 -29.41 -12.18 -7.60
CA VAL A 257 -28.87 -13.12 -8.59
C VAL A 257 -27.42 -13.42 -8.24
N ASP A 258 -27.05 -14.71 -8.25
CA ASP A 258 -25.67 -15.12 -8.03
C ASP A 258 -24.82 -15.08 -9.31
N SER A 259 -23.53 -15.35 -9.17
CA SER A 259 -22.56 -15.39 -10.28
C SER A 259 -22.85 -16.46 -11.34
N GLU A 260 -23.69 -17.45 -11.03
CA GLU A 260 -24.11 -18.50 -11.95
C GLU A 260 -25.40 -18.14 -12.71
N GLY A 261 -26.00 -16.99 -12.39
CA GLY A 261 -27.26 -16.53 -12.99
C GLY A 261 -28.50 -17.17 -12.38
N SER A 262 -28.41 -17.78 -11.19
CA SER A 262 -29.59 -18.27 -10.46
C SER A 262 -30.22 -17.13 -9.66
N ALA A 263 -31.55 -17.03 -9.72
CA ALA A 263 -32.31 -16.00 -9.04
C ALA A 263 -32.89 -16.50 -7.72
N TYR A 264 -32.76 -15.70 -6.66
CA TYR A 264 -33.34 -15.92 -5.34
C TYR A 264 -34.41 -14.87 -5.11
N VAL A 265 -35.65 -15.30 -4.89
CA VAL A 265 -36.81 -14.43 -4.73
C VAL A 265 -37.37 -14.66 -3.33
N THR A 266 -37.55 -13.59 -2.55
CA THR A 266 -38.09 -13.66 -1.18
C THR A 266 -39.28 -12.72 -0.99
N GLY A 267 -40.16 -13.07 -0.06
CA GLY A 267 -41.33 -12.25 0.30
C GLY A 267 -42.20 -12.89 1.37
N LEU A 268 -43.46 -12.47 1.43
CA LEU A 268 -44.48 -12.93 2.36
C LEU A 268 -45.46 -13.88 1.67
N SER A 269 -45.81 -14.99 2.32
CA SER A 269 -46.81 -15.96 1.85
C SER A 269 -47.73 -16.39 2.98
N ASN A 270 -49.01 -16.61 2.71
CA ASN A 270 -49.93 -17.12 3.74
C ASN A 270 -49.69 -18.60 4.05
N LEU A 271 -49.40 -18.88 5.32
CA LEU A 271 -49.44 -20.24 5.86
C LEU A 271 -50.90 -20.68 6.09
N ASN A 272 -51.71 -19.78 6.66
CA ASN A 272 -53.16 -19.93 6.86
C ASN A 272 -53.83 -18.54 6.99
N VAL A 273 -55.13 -18.49 7.28
CA VAL A 273 -55.94 -17.25 7.29
C VAL A 273 -55.41 -16.16 8.25
N ASN A 274 -54.66 -16.54 9.30
CA ASN A 274 -54.17 -15.60 10.31
C ASN A 274 -52.63 -15.53 10.39
N VAL A 275 -51.91 -16.35 9.64
CA VAL A 275 -50.45 -16.46 9.77
C VAL A 275 -49.81 -16.34 8.40
N THR A 276 -48.92 -15.36 8.28
CA THR A 276 -48.06 -15.12 7.13
C THR A 276 -46.64 -15.54 7.49
N GLU A 277 -45.93 -16.11 6.52
CA GLU A 277 -44.59 -16.66 6.67
C GLU A 277 -43.64 -16.12 5.59
N LEU A 278 -42.33 -16.28 5.79
CA LEU A 278 -41.33 -15.89 4.82
C LEU A 278 -41.13 -17.00 3.79
N ALA A 279 -41.39 -16.71 2.51
CA ALA A 279 -41.21 -17.66 1.41
C ALA A 279 -40.05 -17.22 0.52
N THR A 280 -39.08 -18.11 0.30
CA THR A 280 -37.90 -17.88 -0.54
C THR A 280 -37.75 -18.98 -1.58
N ILE A 281 -37.54 -18.60 -2.84
CA ILE A 281 -37.47 -19.51 -3.99
C ILE A 281 -36.16 -19.28 -4.73
N LYS A 282 -35.43 -20.36 -5.05
CA LYS A 282 -34.30 -20.33 -5.99
C LYS A 282 -34.75 -20.86 -7.34
N TYR A 283 -34.53 -20.06 -8.39
CA TYR A 283 -34.68 -20.45 -9.78
C TYR A 283 -33.31 -20.57 -10.45
N SER A 284 -33.11 -21.60 -11.26
CA SER A 284 -31.95 -21.68 -12.16
C SER A 284 -31.99 -20.56 -13.21
N SER A 285 -30.88 -20.35 -13.91
CA SER A 285 -30.80 -19.41 -15.04
C SER A 285 -31.86 -19.65 -16.12
N ASP A 286 -32.24 -20.91 -16.35
CA ASP A 286 -33.33 -21.34 -17.26
C ASP A 286 -34.74 -21.27 -16.65
N GLY A 287 -34.87 -20.86 -15.39
CA GLY A 287 -36.16 -20.68 -14.71
C GLY A 287 -36.74 -21.96 -14.10
N ASN A 288 -35.94 -23.01 -13.90
CA ASN A 288 -36.38 -24.18 -13.15
C ASN A 288 -36.30 -23.88 -11.65
N GLN A 289 -37.36 -24.20 -10.90
CA GLN A 289 -37.30 -24.08 -9.44
C GLN A 289 -36.34 -25.13 -8.88
N LEU A 290 -35.26 -24.68 -8.25
CA LEU A 290 -34.27 -25.55 -7.61
C LEU A 290 -34.71 -25.91 -6.19
N TRP A 291 -35.22 -24.94 -5.43
CA TRP A 291 -35.84 -25.17 -4.13
C TRP A 291 -36.82 -24.04 -3.76
N LEU A 292 -37.70 -24.33 -2.80
CA LEU A 292 -38.60 -23.39 -2.12
C LEU A 292 -38.46 -23.63 -0.63
N GLN A 293 -38.20 -22.57 0.13
CA GLN A 293 -38.20 -22.56 1.58
C GLN A 293 -39.31 -21.67 2.11
N ARG A 294 -40.04 -22.17 3.10
CA ARG A 294 -41.07 -21.44 3.82
C ARG A 294 -40.72 -21.47 5.30
N TRP A 295 -40.58 -20.31 5.92
CA TRP A 295 -40.13 -20.17 7.29
C TRP A 295 -41.11 -19.35 8.12
N SER A 296 -41.53 -19.93 9.23
CA SER A 296 -42.41 -19.32 10.24
C SER A 296 -41.90 -19.63 11.64
N LEU A 297 -42.25 -18.76 12.59
CA LEU A 297 -41.93 -18.93 14.01
C LEU A 297 -43.23 -19.15 14.81
N PRO A 298 -43.40 -20.26 15.55
CA PRO A 298 -44.63 -20.53 16.28
C PRO A 298 -45.02 -19.40 17.24
N GLY A 299 -46.28 -18.97 17.19
CA GLY A 299 -46.80 -17.87 18.03
C GLY A 299 -46.46 -16.47 17.50
N ARG A 300 -45.86 -16.37 16.32
CA ARG A 300 -45.59 -15.10 15.63
C ARG A 300 -46.08 -15.17 14.17
N THR A 301 -46.35 -14.01 13.58
CA THR A 301 -46.67 -13.85 12.15
C THR A 301 -45.74 -12.84 11.50
N ALA A 302 -45.34 -13.07 10.25
CA ALA A 302 -44.48 -12.17 9.49
C ALA A 302 -45.33 -11.11 8.79
N VAL A 303 -45.05 -9.82 9.02
CA VAL A 303 -45.94 -8.73 8.56
C VAL A 303 -45.28 -7.73 7.61
N PHE A 304 -43.96 -7.71 7.54
CA PHE A 304 -43.16 -6.88 6.63
C PHE A 304 -41.84 -7.60 6.32
N ASN A 305 -41.28 -7.41 5.13
CA ASN A 305 -39.98 -7.95 4.72
C ASN A 305 -39.15 -6.82 4.11
N THR A 306 -37.85 -6.79 4.37
CA THR A 306 -36.95 -5.69 3.97
C THR A 306 -36.17 -5.99 2.71
N GLY A 307 -35.90 -7.27 2.43
CA GLY A 307 -35.14 -7.65 1.26
C GLY A 307 -34.24 -8.86 1.47
N ILE A 308 -33.36 -9.05 0.50
CA ILE A 308 -32.44 -10.16 0.35
C ILE A 308 -31.05 -9.64 0.03
N SER A 309 -30.02 -10.25 0.61
CA SER A 309 -28.63 -9.94 0.31
C SER A 309 -27.82 -11.22 0.10
N LEU A 310 -26.88 -11.19 -0.83
CA LEU A 310 -25.96 -12.29 -1.12
C LEU A 310 -24.53 -11.80 -0.84
N SER A 311 -23.77 -12.52 -0.01
CA SER A 311 -22.32 -12.25 0.08
C SER A 311 -21.52 -13.04 -0.96
N ASN A 312 -22.02 -14.22 -1.33
CA ASN A 312 -21.56 -15.08 -2.42
C ASN A 312 -22.66 -16.11 -2.70
N HIS A 313 -22.40 -17.07 -3.60
CA HIS A 313 -23.35 -18.12 -3.97
C HIS A 313 -23.89 -18.92 -2.76
N ASP A 314 -23.09 -19.09 -1.71
CA ASP A 314 -23.39 -19.98 -0.57
C ASP A 314 -24.02 -19.27 0.63
N ASN A 315 -24.22 -17.95 0.57
CA ASN A 315 -24.67 -17.17 1.72
C ASN A 315 -25.81 -16.25 1.32
N ILE A 316 -27.04 -16.71 1.58
CA ILE A 316 -28.28 -16.01 1.28
C ILE A 316 -28.87 -15.48 2.57
N TYR A 317 -28.98 -14.15 2.68
CA TYR A 317 -29.52 -13.47 3.85
C TYR A 317 -30.87 -12.83 3.56
N ILE A 318 -31.81 -12.97 4.49
CA ILE A 318 -33.14 -12.36 4.42
C ILE A 318 -33.41 -11.65 5.73
N ALA A 319 -33.98 -10.44 5.68
CA ALA A 319 -34.45 -9.75 6.89
C ALA A 319 -35.93 -9.38 6.77
N GLY A 320 -36.68 -9.58 7.84
CA GLY A 320 -38.10 -9.23 7.92
C GLY A 320 -38.53 -8.88 9.33
N CYS A 321 -39.84 -8.70 9.51
CA CYS A 321 -40.47 -8.27 10.76
C CYS A 321 -41.47 -9.32 11.25
N LEU A 322 -41.42 -9.64 12.54
CA LEU A 322 -42.35 -10.56 13.22
C LEU A 322 -43.25 -9.80 14.22
N ILE A 323 -44.48 -10.30 14.43
CA ILE A 323 -45.43 -9.81 15.45
C ILE A 323 -46.02 -10.99 16.24
N ASP A 324 -46.29 -10.77 17.54
CA ASP A 324 -46.91 -11.74 18.47
C ASP A 324 -48.38 -12.06 18.17
N GLU A 325 -48.74 -13.34 18.26
CA GLU A 325 -50.11 -13.85 18.18
C GLU A 325 -50.66 -14.27 19.56
N PRO A 326 -51.92 -13.93 19.95
CA PRO A 326 -52.95 -13.24 19.16
C PRO A 326 -52.89 -11.72 19.34
N VAL A 327 -52.44 -10.97 18.31
CA VAL A 327 -52.17 -9.52 18.23
C VAL A 327 -52.80 -8.65 19.36
N PRO A 328 -52.21 -8.56 20.58
CA PRO A 328 -52.73 -7.63 21.58
C PRO A 328 -51.86 -6.39 21.75
N ASN A 329 -50.59 -6.41 21.30
CA ASN A 329 -49.57 -5.47 21.79
C ASN A 329 -48.66 -4.80 20.73
N ASN A 330 -48.84 -5.00 19.41
CA ASN A 330 -48.01 -4.36 18.37
C ASN A 330 -46.49 -4.40 18.65
N ASP A 331 -45.99 -5.53 19.17
CA ASP A 331 -44.57 -5.76 19.43
C ASP A 331 -43.94 -6.30 18.14
N ASN A 332 -43.08 -5.50 17.50
CA ASN A 332 -42.51 -5.80 16.21
C ASN A 332 -41.04 -6.13 16.40
N ASP A 333 -40.62 -7.31 15.93
CA ASP A 333 -39.25 -7.78 16.09
C ASP A 333 -38.55 -7.92 14.74
N PHE A 334 -37.26 -7.58 14.69
CA PHE A 334 -36.42 -7.90 13.55
C PHE A 334 -36.22 -9.42 13.49
N VAL A 335 -36.30 -10.01 12.31
CA VAL A 335 -35.80 -11.35 12.05
C VAL A 335 -34.79 -11.33 10.92
N THR A 336 -33.67 -12.02 11.10
CA THR A 336 -32.65 -12.24 10.06
C THR A 336 -32.43 -13.74 9.87
N LEU A 337 -32.44 -14.22 8.64
CA LEU A 337 -32.26 -15.63 8.29
C LEU A 337 -31.04 -15.78 7.39
N LYS A 338 -30.38 -16.94 7.51
CA LYS A 338 -29.35 -17.37 6.57
C LYS A 338 -29.67 -18.73 5.98
N TYR A 339 -29.70 -18.83 4.66
CA TYR A 339 -29.68 -20.09 3.92
C TYR A 339 -28.34 -20.29 3.22
N ASN A 340 -27.98 -21.54 2.98
CA ASN A 340 -26.92 -21.88 2.04
C ASN A 340 -27.47 -22.07 0.60
N SER A 341 -26.58 -22.32 -0.37
CA SER A 341 -26.93 -22.44 -1.79
C SER A 341 -27.92 -23.57 -2.11
N GLU A 342 -27.96 -24.63 -1.28
CA GLU A 342 -28.95 -25.71 -1.35
C GLU A 342 -30.28 -25.40 -0.66
N GLY A 343 -30.42 -24.22 -0.07
CA GLY A 343 -31.65 -23.78 0.62
C GLY A 343 -31.78 -24.34 2.04
N ILE A 344 -30.70 -24.83 2.65
CA ILE A 344 -30.69 -25.31 4.04
C ILE A 344 -30.51 -24.11 4.98
N LEU A 345 -31.45 -23.93 5.91
CA LEU A 345 -31.37 -22.89 6.94
C LEU A 345 -30.15 -23.17 7.83
N GLN A 346 -29.22 -22.22 7.87
CA GLN A 346 -28.01 -22.29 8.70
C GLN A 346 -28.29 -21.74 10.10
N TRP A 347 -28.94 -20.57 10.16
CA TRP A 347 -29.36 -19.93 11.40
C TRP A 347 -30.45 -18.89 11.14
N TYR A 348 -31.14 -18.49 12.21
CA TYR A 348 -31.96 -17.29 12.25
C TYR A 348 -31.70 -16.54 13.56
N GLN A 349 -31.87 -15.22 13.53
CA GLN A 349 -31.77 -14.34 14.68
C GLN A 349 -33.01 -13.47 14.79
N VAL A 350 -33.51 -13.29 16.01
CA VAL A 350 -34.59 -12.35 16.31
C VAL A 350 -34.01 -11.27 17.23
N TYR A 351 -34.17 -10.01 16.84
CA TYR A 351 -33.75 -8.86 17.63
C TYR A 351 -34.98 -8.09 18.10
N ASN A 352 -35.11 -7.99 19.42
CA ASN A 352 -36.19 -7.32 20.18
C ASN A 352 -35.51 -6.45 21.24
N GLY A 353 -35.18 -5.21 20.89
CA GLY A 353 -34.27 -4.28 21.56
C GLY A 353 -34.32 -4.28 23.10
N THR A 354 -35.02 -3.32 23.71
CA THR A 354 -35.16 -3.26 25.18
C THR A 354 -36.63 -3.34 25.61
N ASN A 355 -37.00 -4.40 26.32
CA ASN A 355 -38.35 -4.64 26.87
C ASN A 355 -39.52 -4.53 25.86
N ASN A 356 -39.62 -5.44 24.89
CA ASN A 356 -40.79 -5.53 23.99
C ASN A 356 -41.03 -4.21 23.25
N SER A 357 -39.95 -3.73 22.62
CA SER A 357 -39.92 -2.48 21.87
C SER A 357 -40.36 -2.70 20.43
N ILE A 358 -41.02 -1.69 19.85
CA ILE A 358 -41.36 -1.74 18.42
C ILE A 358 -40.07 -1.55 17.60
N ASP A 359 -39.63 -2.62 16.95
CA ASP A 359 -38.40 -2.70 16.17
C ASP A 359 -38.76 -3.02 14.70
N PHE A 360 -38.47 -2.07 13.81
CA PHE A 360 -38.71 -2.18 12.37
C PHE A 360 -37.41 -2.23 11.56
N PRO A 361 -37.13 -3.33 10.83
CA PRO A 361 -36.05 -3.33 9.85
C PRO A 361 -36.52 -2.65 8.56
N HIS A 362 -35.62 -1.94 7.87
CA HIS A 362 -35.85 -1.29 6.57
C HIS A 362 -34.90 -1.75 5.47
N ALA A 363 -33.65 -2.08 5.81
CA ALA A 363 -32.64 -2.45 4.83
C ALA A 363 -31.71 -3.55 5.32
N ILE A 364 -31.20 -4.34 4.37
CA ILE A 364 -30.22 -5.39 4.59
C ILE A 364 -29.10 -5.29 3.55
N CYS A 365 -27.86 -5.50 3.98
CA CYS A 365 -26.74 -5.74 3.08
C CYS A 365 -25.75 -6.73 3.71
N SER A 366 -24.85 -7.28 2.91
CA SER A 366 -23.78 -8.15 3.36
C SER A 366 -22.44 -7.72 2.81
N ASP A 367 -21.38 -7.91 3.59
CA ASP A 367 -20.02 -7.72 3.09
C ASP A 367 -19.50 -9.00 2.40
N LYS A 368 -18.37 -8.88 1.69
CA LYS A 368 -17.72 -10.03 1.01
C LYS A 368 -17.24 -11.13 1.95
N ASN A 369 -17.08 -10.83 3.24
CA ASN A 369 -16.63 -11.80 4.25
C ASN A 369 -17.81 -12.63 4.78
N GLY A 370 -19.03 -12.36 4.31
CA GLY A 370 -20.22 -13.06 4.74
C GLY A 370 -20.81 -12.54 6.04
N ASN A 371 -20.42 -11.35 6.51
CA ASN A 371 -21.15 -10.67 7.58
C ASN A 371 -22.41 -10.02 6.99
N VAL A 372 -23.47 -9.95 7.80
CA VAL A 372 -24.73 -9.33 7.40
C VAL A 372 -25.08 -8.19 8.34
N PHE A 373 -25.60 -7.12 7.75
CA PHE A 373 -25.99 -5.91 8.42
C PHE A 373 -27.45 -5.61 8.12
N VAL A 374 -28.19 -5.25 9.16
CA VAL A 374 -29.61 -4.89 9.06
C VAL A 374 -29.80 -3.53 9.71
N ALA A 375 -30.42 -2.62 8.97
CA ALA A 375 -30.67 -1.25 9.42
C ALA A 375 -32.17 -1.01 9.55
N GLY A 376 -32.54 -0.19 10.53
CA GLY A 376 -33.93 0.13 10.80
C GLY A 376 -34.11 1.11 11.96
N ARG A 377 -35.21 0.91 12.68
CA ARG A 377 -35.55 1.61 13.91
C ARG A 377 -35.72 0.62 15.04
N SER A 378 -35.16 0.94 16.20
CA SER A 378 -35.52 0.30 17.47
C SER A 378 -36.10 1.33 18.43
N ASN A 379 -37.05 0.97 19.29
CA ASN A 379 -37.55 1.88 20.33
C ASN A 379 -36.77 1.66 21.65
N ASP A 380 -35.99 2.65 22.06
CA ASP A 380 -35.30 2.66 23.35
C ASP A 380 -36.19 3.32 24.42
N ASN A 381 -36.35 2.68 25.58
CA ASN A 381 -37.19 3.18 26.68
C ASN A 381 -36.74 4.54 27.26
N GLN A 382 -35.52 4.98 27.02
CA GLN A 382 -34.99 6.28 27.46
C GLN A 382 -34.93 7.33 26.35
N LEU A 383 -34.84 6.92 25.09
CA LEU A 383 -34.57 7.82 23.95
C LEU A 383 -35.71 7.89 22.91
N GLY A 384 -36.71 7.01 23.00
CA GLY A 384 -37.72 6.87 21.95
C GLY A 384 -37.14 6.10 20.74
N PRO A 385 -37.69 6.32 19.53
CA PRO A 385 -37.19 5.67 18.32
C PRO A 385 -35.76 6.08 17.98
N VAL A 386 -34.88 5.10 17.76
CA VAL A 386 -33.47 5.33 17.46
C VAL A 386 -33.06 4.69 16.13
N PHE A 387 -32.14 5.35 15.42
CA PHE A 387 -31.49 4.82 14.23
C PHE A 387 -30.67 3.60 14.64
N THR A 388 -31.04 2.42 14.13
CA THR A 388 -30.44 1.15 14.55
C THR A 388 -29.75 0.45 13.39
N VAL A 389 -28.51 0.00 13.63
CA VAL A 389 -27.77 -0.89 12.73
C VAL A 389 -27.26 -2.10 13.51
N LEU A 390 -27.61 -3.30 13.05
CA LEU A 390 -27.19 -4.58 13.60
C LEU A 390 -26.10 -5.19 12.73
N LYS A 391 -25.19 -5.94 13.35
CA LYS A 391 -24.20 -6.78 12.67
C LYS A 391 -24.23 -8.20 13.20
N TYR A 392 -24.39 -9.15 12.29
CA TYR A 392 -24.17 -10.57 12.55
C TYR A 392 -22.97 -11.06 11.74
N ASP A 393 -22.15 -11.92 12.34
CA ASP A 393 -21.13 -12.64 11.58
C ASP A 393 -21.74 -13.76 10.72
N SER A 394 -20.90 -14.45 9.94
CA SER A 394 -21.36 -15.52 9.05
C SER A 394 -21.97 -16.72 9.80
N LEU A 395 -21.68 -16.89 11.10
CA LEU A 395 -22.24 -17.93 11.96
C LEU A 395 -23.53 -17.50 12.67
N GLY A 396 -23.96 -16.25 12.47
CA GLY A 396 -25.18 -15.70 13.05
C GLY A 396 -24.99 -15.17 14.47
N ILE A 397 -23.75 -15.01 14.93
CA ILE A 397 -23.47 -14.40 16.23
C ILE A 397 -23.59 -12.89 16.08
N GLN A 398 -24.41 -12.25 16.93
CA GLN A 398 -24.53 -10.79 16.97
C GLN A 398 -23.21 -10.19 17.47
N LYS A 399 -22.49 -9.50 16.58
CA LYS A 399 -21.20 -8.87 16.89
C LYS A 399 -21.37 -7.44 17.41
N GLY A 400 -22.44 -6.76 17.02
CA GLY A 400 -22.75 -5.47 17.61
C GLY A 400 -24.07 -4.88 17.17
N VAL A 401 -24.45 -3.83 17.88
CA VAL A 401 -25.58 -2.95 17.57
C VAL A 401 -25.11 -1.50 17.72
N HIS A 402 -25.52 -0.63 16.80
CA HIS A 402 -25.37 0.80 16.94
C HIS A 402 -26.76 1.44 16.98
N ASN A 403 -27.08 2.07 18.11
CA ASN A 403 -28.27 2.89 18.29
C ASN A 403 -27.85 4.36 18.36
N TYR A 404 -28.38 5.20 17.48
CA TYR A 404 -27.99 6.60 17.40
C TYR A 404 -29.19 7.53 17.43
N LEU A 405 -29.12 8.55 18.30
CA LEU A 405 -30.02 9.70 18.32
C LEU A 405 -29.20 10.93 18.72
N ALA A 406 -29.12 11.92 17.84
CA ALA A 406 -28.38 13.15 18.12
C ALA A 406 -29.05 14.00 19.21
N HIS A 407 -28.26 14.74 19.98
CA HIS A 407 -28.77 15.65 21.01
C HIS A 407 -29.67 16.73 20.41
N GLY A 408 -30.89 16.89 20.93
CA GLY A 408 -31.90 17.85 20.43
C GLY A 408 -32.95 17.26 19.49
N TYR A 409 -32.85 15.97 19.16
CA TYR A 409 -33.82 15.19 18.38
C TYR A 409 -34.62 14.25 19.28
N ASN A 410 -35.85 13.94 18.87
CA ASN A 410 -36.79 13.11 19.64
C ASN A 410 -37.02 11.72 19.02
N ASN A 411 -36.60 11.52 17.76
CA ASN A 411 -36.80 10.29 17.00
C ASN A 411 -35.75 10.24 15.89
N SER A 412 -35.24 9.05 15.58
CA SER A 412 -34.39 8.79 14.42
C SER A 412 -34.61 7.37 13.88
N GLU A 413 -34.32 7.17 12.59
CA GLU A 413 -34.57 5.90 11.90
C GLU A 413 -33.63 5.74 10.70
N ALA A 414 -33.10 4.54 10.50
CA ALA A 414 -32.29 4.18 9.33
C ALA A 414 -33.16 3.54 8.24
N PHE A 415 -33.07 4.02 7.00
CA PHE A 415 -33.90 3.54 5.88
C PHE A 415 -33.14 2.73 4.84
N ALA A 416 -31.88 3.09 4.59
CA ALA A 416 -31.09 2.44 3.56
C ALA A 416 -29.68 2.14 4.02
N LEU A 417 -29.13 1.08 3.44
CA LEU A 417 -27.84 0.53 3.78
C LEU A 417 -27.13 0.09 2.50
N THR A 418 -25.83 0.31 2.42
CA THR A 418 -24.98 -0.26 1.37
C THR A 418 -23.59 -0.58 1.89
N ALA A 419 -22.88 -1.47 1.20
CA ALA A 419 -21.52 -1.85 1.51
C ALA A 419 -20.61 -1.56 0.31
N ASP A 420 -19.38 -1.12 0.57
CA ASP A 420 -18.35 -1.07 -0.47
C ASP A 420 -17.51 -2.36 -0.54
N GLU A 421 -16.61 -2.44 -1.52
CA GLU A 421 -15.78 -3.63 -1.75
C GLU A 421 -14.78 -3.94 -0.62
N ILE A 422 -14.44 -2.95 0.21
CA ILE A 422 -13.56 -3.14 1.37
C ILE A 422 -14.34 -3.41 2.66
N GLY A 423 -15.68 -3.49 2.56
CA GLY A 423 -16.56 -3.85 3.65
C GLY A 423 -16.91 -2.70 4.58
N ASN A 424 -16.68 -1.44 4.19
CA ASN A 424 -17.30 -0.32 4.89
C ASN A 424 -18.81 -0.36 4.65
N ILE A 425 -19.57 0.00 5.66
CA ILE A 425 -21.02 0.03 5.61
C ILE A 425 -21.49 1.47 5.72
N TYR A 426 -22.42 1.87 4.87
CA TYR A 426 -22.99 3.21 4.83
C TYR A 426 -24.47 3.10 5.07
N ALA A 427 -24.95 3.70 6.16
CA ALA A 427 -26.35 3.74 6.52
C ALA A 427 -26.86 5.17 6.40
N THR A 428 -28.05 5.35 5.83
CA THR A 428 -28.70 6.67 5.80
C THR A 428 -30.14 6.58 6.27
N GLY A 429 -30.64 7.69 6.80
CA GLY A 429 -31.98 7.81 7.32
C GLY A 429 -32.30 9.24 7.69
N TYR A 430 -33.14 9.43 8.71
CA TYR A 430 -33.51 10.76 9.19
C TYR A 430 -33.54 10.87 10.71
N MET A 431 -33.54 12.10 11.21
CA MET A 431 -33.78 12.45 12.61
C MET A 431 -34.81 13.57 12.71
N TYR A 432 -35.80 13.44 13.60
CA TYR A 432 -36.82 14.46 13.86
C TYR A 432 -36.45 15.37 15.04
N SER A 433 -36.36 16.67 14.75
CA SER A 433 -36.11 17.69 15.75
C SER A 433 -37.34 17.98 16.60
N SER A 434 -37.13 18.63 17.76
CA SER A 434 -38.21 19.13 18.63
C SER A 434 -39.12 20.19 17.98
N THR A 435 -38.73 20.75 16.84
CA THR A 435 -39.49 21.74 16.05
C THR A 435 -40.20 21.13 14.83
N SER A 436 -40.30 19.80 14.76
CA SER A 436 -40.99 19.03 13.70
C SER A 436 -40.32 19.06 12.31
N SER A 437 -39.03 19.38 12.22
CA SER A 437 -38.24 19.21 10.99
C SER A 437 -37.42 17.92 11.04
N ALA A 438 -37.37 17.17 9.94
CA ALA A 438 -36.49 16.02 9.79
C ALA A 438 -35.14 16.43 9.17
N ASP A 439 -34.03 15.82 9.58
CA ASP A 439 -32.71 16.03 8.99
C ASP A 439 -32.15 14.71 8.48
N ILE A 440 -31.43 14.73 7.35
CA ILE A 440 -30.79 13.54 6.79
C ILE A 440 -29.56 13.21 7.62
N THR A 441 -29.49 11.97 8.09
CA THR A 441 -28.30 11.45 8.78
C THR A 441 -27.70 10.31 7.98
N THR A 442 -26.40 10.39 7.76
CA THR A 442 -25.61 9.35 7.08
C THR A 442 -24.44 8.96 7.97
N ILE A 443 -24.27 7.66 8.17
CA ILE A 443 -23.25 7.08 9.05
C ILE A 443 -22.40 6.11 8.24
N LYS A 444 -21.09 6.25 8.33
CA LYS A 444 -20.13 5.26 7.82
C LYS A 444 -19.61 4.41 8.97
N TYR A 445 -19.65 3.10 8.80
CA TYR A 445 -18.99 2.12 9.66
C TYR A 445 -17.79 1.55 8.90
N PRO A 446 -16.60 1.53 9.52
CA PRO A 446 -15.41 1.06 8.84
C PRO A 446 -15.46 -0.46 8.66
N GLY A 447 -15.09 -0.93 7.47
CA GLY A 447 -14.77 -2.32 7.20
C GLY A 447 -13.50 -2.75 7.92
N LYS A 448 -13.28 -4.06 8.02
CA LYS A 448 -12.02 -4.60 8.54
C LYS A 448 -10.90 -4.33 7.53
N ARG A 449 -10.03 -3.38 7.85
CA ARG A 449 -8.77 -3.19 7.13
C ARG A 449 -7.70 -4.08 7.73
N TYR A 450 -7.26 -5.07 6.95
CA TYR A 450 -6.11 -5.88 7.32
C TYR A 450 -4.88 -5.01 7.54
N PRO A 451 -4.06 -5.30 8.56
CA PRO A 451 -2.85 -4.55 8.80
C PRO A 451 -1.86 -4.66 7.64
N VAL A 452 -1.30 -3.51 7.26
CA VAL A 452 -0.25 -3.38 6.24
C VAL A 452 1.08 -3.11 6.94
N PHE A 453 2.11 -3.86 6.58
CA PHE A 453 3.47 -3.72 7.10
C PHE A 453 4.41 -3.20 6.01
N ILE A 454 5.02 -2.05 6.23
CA ILE A 454 6.10 -1.54 5.38
C ILE A 454 7.42 -2.02 5.99
N VAL A 455 8.12 -2.91 5.29
CA VAL A 455 9.43 -3.43 5.67
C VAL A 455 10.50 -2.73 4.83
N PRO A 456 11.28 -1.81 5.43
CA PRO A 456 12.26 -1.03 4.69
C PRO A 456 13.47 -1.87 4.24
N GLY A 457 14.37 -1.26 3.47
CA GLY A 457 15.63 -1.86 3.05
C GLY A 457 16.78 -1.53 3.99
N ILE A 458 17.97 -2.01 3.66
CA ILE A 458 19.20 -1.61 4.35
C ILE A 458 19.36 -0.08 4.36
N ALA A 459 19.80 0.46 5.50
CA ALA A 459 19.88 1.90 5.77
C ALA A 459 18.54 2.66 5.68
N GLY A 460 17.40 1.94 5.73
CA GLY A 460 16.08 2.54 5.88
C GLY A 460 15.73 2.92 7.32
N THR A 461 16.53 2.53 8.32
CA THR A 461 16.28 2.78 9.74
C THR A 461 17.53 3.29 10.46
N TYR A 462 17.31 4.13 11.47
CA TYR A 462 18.34 4.87 12.22
C TYR A 462 18.01 4.88 13.71
N SER A 463 18.96 5.30 14.54
CA SER A 463 18.71 5.57 15.96
C SER A 463 17.57 6.57 16.15
N SER A 464 16.69 6.34 17.13
CA SER A 464 15.46 7.13 17.33
C SER A 464 15.70 8.53 17.88
N SER A 465 16.89 8.80 18.41
CA SER A 465 17.24 10.09 19.01
C SER A 465 18.75 10.28 19.09
N THR A 466 19.17 11.53 19.31
CA THR A 466 20.57 11.90 19.56
C THR A 466 21.19 11.10 20.72
N SER A 467 20.43 10.81 21.78
CA SER A 467 20.91 10.04 22.94
C SER A 467 21.00 8.54 22.68
N ALA A 468 20.17 8.00 21.77
CA ALA A 468 20.17 6.58 21.41
C ALA A 468 21.26 6.26 20.37
N ASP A 469 21.85 7.27 19.74
CA ASP A 469 22.76 7.11 18.60
C ASP A 469 24.05 6.34 18.93
N LEU A 470 24.82 6.78 19.93
CA LEU A 470 26.05 6.07 20.30
C LEU A 470 25.78 4.66 20.86
N PRO A 471 24.77 4.44 21.75
CA PRO A 471 24.33 3.10 22.13
C PRO A 471 23.98 2.22 20.94
N TRP A 472 23.24 2.76 19.96
CA TRP A 472 22.93 2.05 18.72
C TRP A 472 24.20 1.68 17.97
N ILE A 473 25.13 2.62 17.74
CA ILE A 473 26.41 2.33 17.05
C ILE A 473 27.19 1.20 17.74
N LEU A 474 27.21 1.16 19.07
CA LEU A 474 27.96 0.19 19.89
C LEU A 474 27.19 -1.08 20.23
N THR A 475 25.90 -1.18 19.88
CA THR A 475 25.05 -2.34 20.19
C THR A 475 24.19 -2.69 18.98
N ARG A 476 24.39 -3.88 18.42
CA ARG A 476 23.50 -4.47 17.41
C ARG A 476 22.38 -5.23 18.10
N GLY A 477 21.17 -5.20 17.52
CA GLY A 477 20.00 -5.84 18.14
C GLY A 477 19.28 -4.96 19.18
N VAL A 478 19.28 -3.64 18.99
CA VAL A 478 18.54 -2.73 19.88
C VAL A 478 17.02 -2.87 19.66
N PRO A 479 16.19 -2.64 20.69
CA PRO A 479 14.74 -2.74 20.55
C PRO A 479 14.15 -1.77 19.50
N PRO A 480 13.00 -2.08 18.87
CA PRO A 480 12.34 -1.22 17.89
C PRO A 480 12.08 0.23 18.38
N ALA A 481 11.88 0.43 19.68
CA ALA A 481 11.69 1.76 20.28
C ALA A 481 12.93 2.68 20.19
N GLU A 482 14.12 2.10 20.00
CA GLU A 482 15.37 2.81 19.80
C GLU A 482 15.65 3.08 18.31
N LEU A 483 14.72 2.70 17.42
CA LEU A 483 14.85 2.86 15.98
C LEU A 483 13.76 3.78 15.42
N GLN A 484 14.09 4.49 14.34
CA GLN A 484 13.16 5.27 13.54
C GLN A 484 13.39 5.03 12.05
N ILE A 485 12.36 5.30 11.25
CA ILE A 485 12.45 5.26 9.78
C ILE A 485 13.31 6.42 9.27
N ASP A 486 14.00 6.19 8.14
CA ASP A 486 14.89 7.13 7.45
C ASP A 486 14.51 8.62 7.58
N PRO A 487 15.22 9.38 8.43
CA PRO A 487 15.02 10.82 8.57
C PRO A 487 15.85 11.64 7.57
N LEU A 488 16.72 11.00 6.78
CA LEU A 488 17.61 11.63 5.80
C LEU A 488 16.88 11.86 4.48
N GLY A 489 16.66 10.76 3.75
CA GLY A 489 16.05 10.76 2.43
C GLY A 489 14.54 10.86 2.48
N LYS A 490 13.95 10.57 3.65
CA LYS A 490 12.50 10.41 3.84
C LYS A 490 11.90 9.49 2.79
N VAL A 491 12.65 8.46 2.40
CA VAL A 491 12.34 7.58 1.27
C VAL A 491 10.94 7.00 1.38
N TYR A 492 10.53 6.65 2.60
CA TYR A 492 9.25 6.00 2.88
C TYR A 492 8.12 6.96 3.24
N ASN A 493 8.38 8.27 3.36
CA ASN A 493 7.36 9.20 3.86
C ASN A 493 6.16 9.30 2.94
N ASP A 494 6.39 9.40 1.63
CA ASP A 494 5.31 9.53 0.64
C ASP A 494 4.37 8.31 0.71
N ILE A 495 4.90 7.07 0.69
CA ILE A 495 4.05 5.87 0.81
C ILE A 495 3.34 5.79 2.17
N ILE A 496 4.00 6.13 3.26
CA ILE A 496 3.40 6.14 4.60
C ILE A 496 2.23 7.14 4.65
N GLU A 497 2.41 8.34 4.09
CA GLU A 497 1.39 9.39 4.07
C GLU A 497 0.23 9.03 3.14
N THR A 498 0.50 8.42 1.98
CA THR A 498 -0.54 7.89 1.09
C THR A 498 -1.44 6.89 1.81
N PHE A 499 -0.87 5.95 2.57
CA PHE A 499 -1.68 5.03 3.38
C PHE A 499 -2.51 5.75 4.43
N VAL A 500 -1.97 6.79 5.07
CA VAL A 500 -2.72 7.62 6.02
C VAL A 500 -3.88 8.35 5.34
N ASN A 501 -3.65 8.92 4.15
CA ASN A 501 -4.66 9.64 3.38
C ASN A 501 -5.85 8.73 3.00
N VAL A 502 -5.58 7.47 2.66
CA VAL A 502 -6.63 6.47 2.33
C VAL A 502 -7.20 5.74 3.55
N GLY A 503 -6.94 6.26 4.76
CA GLY A 503 -7.63 5.86 5.99
C GLY A 503 -6.91 4.82 6.86
N TYR A 504 -5.66 4.47 6.58
CA TYR A 504 -4.88 3.65 7.51
C TYR A 504 -4.35 4.46 8.68
N LYS A 505 -4.22 3.82 9.85
CA LYS A 505 -3.73 4.44 11.08
C LYS A 505 -2.40 3.80 11.47
N LYS A 506 -1.37 4.63 11.64
CA LYS A 506 -0.06 4.20 12.14
C LYS A 506 -0.20 3.46 13.46
N ASP A 507 0.59 2.41 13.64
CA ASP A 507 0.60 1.56 14.83
C ASP A 507 -0.74 0.87 15.13
N THR A 508 -1.67 0.80 14.17
CA THR A 508 -2.97 0.13 14.33
C THR A 508 -3.31 -0.72 13.11
N THR A 509 -3.37 -0.11 11.93
CA THR A 509 -3.59 -0.80 10.66
C THR A 509 -2.44 -0.59 9.68
N LEU A 510 -1.52 0.32 9.96
CA LEU A 510 -0.28 0.54 9.22
C LEU A 510 0.90 0.45 10.17
N PHE A 511 1.83 -0.47 9.90
CA PHE A 511 3.03 -0.68 10.70
C PHE A 511 4.27 -0.43 9.85
N VAL A 512 5.18 0.40 10.34
CA VAL A 512 6.49 0.60 9.73
C VAL A 512 7.49 -0.22 10.54
N VAL A 513 8.03 -1.26 9.93
CA VAL A 513 8.87 -2.26 10.60
C VAL A 513 10.28 -1.71 10.70
N ASN A 514 10.53 -0.88 11.72
CA ASN A 514 11.87 -0.40 11.99
C ASN A 514 12.71 -1.55 12.56
N TYR A 515 13.62 -2.10 11.75
CA TYR A 515 14.52 -3.18 12.15
C TYR A 515 15.98 -2.76 12.05
N ASP A 516 16.85 -3.41 12.84
CA ASP A 516 18.28 -3.19 12.78
C ASP A 516 18.90 -3.91 11.58
N TRP A 517 19.11 -3.19 10.48
CA TRP A 517 19.64 -3.73 9.23
C TRP A 517 21.09 -4.23 9.32
N ARG A 518 21.78 -4.03 10.45
CA ARG A 518 23.12 -4.56 10.73
C ARG A 518 23.09 -6.04 11.13
N LEU A 519 21.91 -6.62 11.31
CA LEU A 519 21.71 -8.04 11.60
C LEU A 519 21.29 -8.80 10.35
N THR A 520 21.68 -10.07 10.26
CA THR A 520 21.19 -10.94 9.17
C THR A 520 19.67 -11.02 9.19
N PRO A 521 18.99 -11.18 8.03
CA PRO A 521 17.52 -11.24 8.00
C PRO A 521 16.96 -12.41 8.82
N GLY A 522 17.66 -13.55 8.84
CA GLY A 522 17.39 -14.74 9.64
C GLY A 522 18.66 -15.53 9.96
N PRO A 523 18.53 -16.69 10.63
CA PRO A 523 19.63 -17.62 10.86
C PRO A 523 20.12 -18.26 9.55
N ILE A 524 21.35 -18.76 9.58
CA ILE A 524 21.91 -19.65 8.55
C ILE A 524 21.96 -21.05 9.18
N ASP A 525 21.12 -21.97 8.71
CA ASP A 525 20.95 -23.31 9.30
C ASP A 525 21.81 -24.41 8.66
N ASN A 526 22.55 -24.06 7.60
CA ASN A 526 23.39 -24.95 6.79
C ASN A 526 22.64 -26.00 5.96
N SER A 527 21.31 -25.88 5.85
CA SER A 527 20.52 -26.49 4.77
C SER A 527 20.39 -25.49 3.62
N ILE A 528 20.15 -25.98 2.41
CA ILE A 528 19.82 -25.15 1.24
C ILE A 528 18.62 -25.83 0.60
N ASP A 529 17.44 -25.61 1.17
CA ASP A 529 16.21 -26.36 0.85
C ASP A 529 14.96 -25.48 0.72
N GLY A 530 15.12 -24.15 0.72
CA GLY A 530 14.01 -23.22 0.60
C GLY A 530 13.32 -22.96 1.93
N LYS A 531 13.84 -23.42 3.06
CA LYS A 531 13.25 -23.25 4.39
C LYS A 531 14.30 -22.77 5.40
N ILE A 532 13.95 -21.73 6.16
CA ILE A 532 14.78 -21.24 7.26
C ILE A 532 14.39 -21.95 8.56
N ASP A 533 15.26 -22.83 9.04
CA ASP A 533 15.13 -23.52 10.32
C ASP A 533 15.63 -22.67 11.51
N GLY A 534 15.22 -23.05 12.72
CA GLY A 534 15.64 -22.39 13.95
C GLY A 534 14.79 -21.18 14.37
N LEU A 535 13.68 -20.93 13.67
CA LEU A 535 12.70 -19.92 14.01
C LEU A 535 11.34 -20.55 14.34
N SER A 536 10.66 -20.01 15.34
CA SER A 536 9.30 -20.37 15.77
C SER A 536 8.49 -19.10 16.02
N GLY A 537 7.16 -19.22 16.14
CA GLY A 537 6.33 -18.07 16.48
C GLY A 537 6.72 -17.44 17.82
N VAL A 538 7.13 -18.27 18.80
CA VAL A 538 7.64 -17.81 20.09
C VAL A 538 8.97 -17.06 19.94
N SER A 539 9.93 -17.62 19.20
CA SER A 539 11.28 -17.04 19.14
C SER A 539 11.33 -15.68 18.46
N ILE A 540 10.48 -15.43 17.45
CA ILE A 540 10.47 -14.12 16.77
C ILE A 540 9.61 -13.07 17.50
N THR A 541 9.04 -13.41 18.67
CA THR A 541 8.14 -12.53 19.44
C THR A 541 8.48 -12.44 20.94
N ASP A 542 9.65 -12.94 21.32
CA ASP A 542 10.13 -13.02 22.71
C ASP A 542 10.86 -11.74 23.20
N ASN A 543 10.91 -10.70 22.34
CA ASN A 543 11.68 -9.47 22.55
C ASN A 543 13.21 -9.68 22.60
N GLN A 544 13.73 -10.75 21.99
CA GLN A 544 15.14 -10.90 21.66
C GLN A 544 15.32 -10.58 20.17
N PHE A 545 16.24 -9.67 19.85
CA PHE A 545 16.41 -9.15 18.50
C PHE A 545 17.73 -9.64 17.89
N ASN A 546 17.76 -10.92 17.57
CA ASN A 546 18.94 -11.60 17.02
C ASN A 546 19.06 -11.40 15.50
N TYR A 547 17.92 -11.27 14.83
CA TYR A 547 17.77 -11.21 13.38
C TYR A 547 16.79 -10.11 12.96
N GLY A 548 16.81 -9.73 11.67
CA GLY A 548 15.84 -8.78 11.12
C GLY A 548 14.39 -9.25 11.25
N VAL A 549 14.14 -10.56 11.13
CA VAL A 549 12.79 -11.15 11.26
C VAL A 549 12.17 -11.02 12.65
N ASP A 550 12.98 -10.91 13.70
CA ASP A 550 12.47 -10.73 15.08
C ASP A 550 11.74 -9.40 15.24
N TYR A 551 12.19 -8.36 14.53
CA TYR A 551 11.50 -7.07 14.48
C TYR A 551 10.16 -7.20 13.76
N LEU A 552 10.12 -7.90 12.63
CA LEU A 552 8.87 -8.17 11.93
C LEU A 552 7.90 -8.95 12.84
N GLY A 553 8.37 -9.99 13.52
CA GLY A 553 7.59 -10.75 14.50
C GLY A 553 7.06 -9.88 15.64
N TRP A 554 7.88 -8.97 16.18
CA TRP A 554 7.46 -8.00 17.21
C TRP A 554 6.30 -7.12 16.75
N TYR A 555 6.40 -6.54 15.55
CA TYR A 555 5.33 -5.70 14.99
C TYR A 555 4.08 -6.53 14.66
N ILE A 556 4.23 -7.76 14.15
CA ILE A 556 3.11 -8.66 13.87
C ILE A 556 2.37 -9.02 15.17
N LYS A 557 3.09 -9.36 16.24
CA LYS A 557 2.49 -9.62 17.56
C LYS A 557 1.70 -8.42 18.07
N LYS A 558 2.27 -7.21 17.98
CA LYS A 558 1.58 -5.96 18.34
C LYS A 558 0.28 -5.80 17.54
N ALA A 559 0.30 -6.09 16.23
CA ALA A 559 -0.90 -6.05 15.41
C ALA A 559 -1.95 -7.09 15.82
N CYS A 560 -1.55 -8.32 16.15
CA CYS A 560 -2.46 -9.35 16.67
C CYS A 560 -3.13 -8.93 17.98
N GLU A 561 -2.38 -8.31 18.90
CA GLU A 561 -2.89 -7.82 20.18
C GLU A 561 -3.92 -6.71 19.98
N ILE A 562 -3.60 -5.72 19.16
CA ILE A 562 -4.52 -4.63 18.80
C ILE A 562 -5.76 -5.16 18.07
N TRP A 563 -5.58 -6.14 17.18
CA TRP A 563 -6.68 -6.75 16.43
C TRP A 563 -7.67 -7.45 17.35
N ARG A 564 -7.18 -8.26 18.30
CA ARG A 564 -8.04 -8.91 19.31
C ARG A 564 -8.75 -7.90 20.18
N GLU A 565 -8.05 -6.86 20.65
CA GLU A 565 -8.67 -5.79 21.45
C GLU A 565 -9.82 -5.12 20.68
N LYS A 566 -9.64 -4.89 19.38
CA LYS A 566 -10.59 -4.16 18.56
C LYS A 566 -11.76 -5.01 18.03
N TYR A 567 -11.51 -6.28 17.69
CA TYR A 567 -12.47 -7.10 16.93
C TYR A 567 -12.90 -8.39 17.64
N ASP A 568 -12.34 -8.69 18.82
CA ASP A 568 -12.61 -9.93 19.58
C ASP A 568 -12.44 -11.20 18.73
N GLU A 569 -11.37 -11.22 17.93
CA GLU A 569 -11.00 -12.33 17.06
C GLU A 569 -9.49 -12.36 16.84
N ASP A 570 -8.95 -13.51 16.41
CA ASP A 570 -7.54 -13.60 16.02
C ASP A 570 -7.31 -13.01 14.62
N LEU A 571 -6.17 -12.34 14.45
CA LEU A 571 -5.72 -11.85 13.15
C LEU A 571 -5.26 -13.03 12.29
N ASP A 572 -5.99 -13.33 11.22
CA ASP A 572 -5.70 -14.49 10.35
C ASP A 572 -4.67 -14.16 9.26
N SER A 573 -4.62 -12.91 8.81
CA SER A 573 -3.81 -12.51 7.67
C SER A 573 -3.34 -11.05 7.71
N ILE A 574 -2.22 -10.77 7.05
CA ILE A 574 -1.60 -9.44 6.94
C ILE A 574 -1.09 -9.18 5.52
N ASP A 575 -0.90 -7.92 5.17
CA ASP A 575 -0.23 -7.53 3.93
C ASP A 575 1.17 -6.97 4.22
N ILE A 576 2.15 -7.33 3.40
CA ILE A 576 3.53 -6.85 3.54
C ILE A 576 3.96 -6.14 2.26
N ILE A 577 4.48 -4.92 2.44
CA ILE A 577 5.16 -4.13 1.42
C ILE A 577 6.64 -4.11 1.77
N ALA A 578 7.43 -4.83 1.00
CA ALA A 578 8.85 -5.04 1.25
C ALA A 578 9.69 -4.30 0.21
N HIS A 579 10.63 -3.46 0.66
CA HIS A 579 11.59 -2.78 -0.20
C HIS A 579 12.99 -3.34 -0.01
N SER A 580 13.69 -3.65 -1.10
CA SER A 580 15.10 -4.07 -1.06
C SER A 580 15.33 -5.22 -0.06
N THR A 581 16.25 -5.08 0.90
CA THR A 581 16.54 -6.09 1.94
C THR A 581 15.33 -6.48 2.80
N GLY A 582 14.32 -5.60 2.93
CA GLY A 582 13.08 -5.93 3.62
C GLY A 582 12.35 -7.12 3.01
N GLY A 583 12.56 -7.39 1.72
CA GLY A 583 12.06 -8.59 1.06
C GLY A 583 12.68 -9.87 1.61
N LEU A 584 13.96 -9.83 1.98
CA LEU A 584 14.65 -10.96 2.59
C LEU A 584 14.13 -11.21 4.01
N VAL A 585 13.91 -10.15 4.80
CA VAL A 585 13.29 -10.25 6.14
C VAL A 585 11.89 -10.86 6.04
N SER A 586 11.08 -10.38 5.10
CA SER A 586 9.71 -10.86 4.88
C SER A 586 9.67 -12.31 4.43
N ARG A 587 10.57 -12.71 3.53
CA ARG A 587 10.73 -14.10 3.09
C ARG A 587 11.24 -15.02 4.19
N THR A 588 12.09 -14.52 5.09
CA THR A 588 12.55 -15.27 6.28
C THR A 588 11.34 -15.72 7.11
N TYR A 589 10.40 -14.81 7.36
CA TYR A 589 9.17 -15.15 8.05
C TYR A 589 8.37 -16.20 7.26
N LEU A 590 8.05 -15.92 5.99
CA LEU A 590 7.24 -16.77 5.11
C LEU A 590 7.78 -18.20 4.95
N GLN A 591 9.10 -18.36 4.91
CA GLN A 591 9.81 -19.61 4.65
C GLN A 591 10.33 -20.28 5.93
N SER A 592 9.83 -19.90 7.11
CA SER A 592 10.23 -20.52 8.39
C SER A 592 9.06 -21.20 9.09
N ASP A 593 9.37 -22.01 10.10
CA ASP A 593 8.34 -22.62 10.95
C ASP A 593 7.55 -21.58 11.76
N ALA A 594 8.03 -20.34 11.91
CA ALA A 594 7.27 -19.27 12.54
C ALA A 594 6.01 -18.85 11.74
N TYR A 595 5.95 -19.17 10.44
CA TYR A 595 4.84 -18.78 9.57
C TYR A 595 3.55 -19.50 9.97
N GLY A 596 2.59 -18.76 10.52
CA GLY A 596 1.32 -19.33 11.02
C GLY A 596 1.41 -20.10 12.35
N ASP A 597 2.56 -20.04 13.04
CA ASP A 597 2.82 -20.79 14.27
C ASP A 597 2.32 -20.08 15.52
N LEU A 598 2.24 -20.82 16.63
CA LEU A 598 1.92 -20.29 17.94
C LEU A 598 3.03 -19.36 18.44
N TYR A 599 2.63 -18.17 18.89
CA TYR A 599 3.53 -17.26 19.58
C TYR A 599 3.16 -17.07 21.06
N ASP A 600 1.92 -17.42 21.43
CA ASP A 600 1.46 -17.53 22.81
C ASP A 600 0.86 -18.91 23.05
N LEU A 601 1.64 -19.78 23.68
CA LEU A 601 1.25 -21.16 23.98
C LEU A 601 0.14 -21.24 25.05
N ALA A 602 0.05 -20.26 25.94
CA ALA A 602 -0.92 -20.29 27.04
C ALA A 602 -2.33 -20.00 26.53
N ASN A 603 -2.45 -19.07 25.58
CA ASN A 603 -3.72 -18.66 25.01
C ASN A 603 -3.99 -19.27 23.62
N ASN A 604 -3.06 -20.07 23.09
CA ASN A 604 -3.14 -20.69 21.77
C ASN A 604 -3.23 -19.65 20.61
N TYR A 605 -2.58 -18.49 20.77
CA TYR A 605 -2.56 -17.45 19.74
C TYR A 605 -1.47 -17.71 18.71
N LYS A 606 -1.85 -17.52 17.44
CA LYS A 606 -0.99 -17.76 16.27
C LYS A 606 -0.59 -16.47 15.60
N LEU A 607 0.54 -16.51 14.90
CA LEU A 607 0.91 -15.49 13.95
C LEU A 607 0.08 -15.63 12.66
N PRO A 608 -0.27 -14.52 11.99
CA PRO A 608 -1.08 -14.51 10.78
C PRO A 608 -0.33 -15.02 9.55
N ARG A 609 -1.07 -15.44 8.52
CA ARG A 609 -0.48 -15.69 7.20
C ARG A 609 -0.28 -14.37 6.43
N ILE A 610 0.60 -14.36 5.44
CA ILE A 610 0.72 -13.22 4.52
C ILE A 610 -0.30 -13.41 3.41
N ARG A 611 -1.21 -12.44 3.27
CA ARG A 611 -2.20 -12.40 2.19
C ARG A 611 -1.56 -11.92 0.89
N ASN A 612 -0.99 -10.71 0.91
CA ASN A 612 -0.23 -10.14 -0.19
C ASN A 612 1.19 -9.80 0.26
N LEU A 613 2.18 -10.31 -0.48
CA LEU A 613 3.59 -9.92 -0.37
C LEU A 613 3.96 -9.07 -1.60
N ILE A 614 4.10 -7.77 -1.40
CA ILE A 614 4.44 -6.81 -2.45
C ILE A 614 5.93 -6.50 -2.32
N MET A 615 6.70 -6.90 -3.32
CA MET A 615 8.16 -6.81 -3.35
C MET A 615 8.58 -5.70 -4.30
N ILE A 616 9.21 -4.65 -3.79
CA ILE A 616 9.63 -3.46 -4.54
C ILE A 616 11.15 -3.47 -4.63
N GLY A 617 11.69 -3.63 -5.84
CA GLY A 617 13.14 -3.64 -6.07
C GLY A 617 13.89 -4.69 -5.21
N VAL A 618 13.25 -5.78 -4.80
CA VAL A 618 13.89 -6.78 -3.94
C VAL A 618 14.94 -7.57 -4.74
N PRO A 619 16.19 -7.70 -4.27
CA PRO A 619 17.23 -8.44 -4.98
C PRO A 619 17.09 -9.96 -4.78
N ASN A 620 16.14 -10.58 -5.46
CA ASN A 620 15.84 -12.01 -5.27
C ASN A 620 16.98 -12.94 -5.64
N ARG A 621 17.88 -12.55 -6.55
CA ARG A 621 19.15 -13.26 -6.83
C ARG A 621 20.39 -12.44 -6.46
N GLY A 622 20.23 -11.47 -5.56
CA GLY A 622 21.30 -10.60 -5.06
C GLY A 622 21.77 -9.55 -6.08
N ALA A 623 22.73 -8.71 -5.73
CA ALA A 623 23.29 -7.69 -6.60
C ALA A 623 24.82 -7.75 -6.59
N SER A 624 25.44 -7.46 -7.74
CA SER A 624 26.90 -7.47 -7.89
C SER A 624 27.57 -6.37 -7.07
N LYS A 625 26.89 -5.24 -6.87
CA LYS A 625 27.39 -4.06 -6.13
C LYS A 625 27.86 -4.35 -4.71
N ALA A 626 27.21 -5.29 -4.01
CA ALA A 626 27.60 -5.65 -2.65
C ALA A 626 29.06 -6.17 -2.57
N TRP A 627 29.60 -6.70 -3.67
CA TRP A 627 30.97 -7.19 -3.73
C TRP A 627 32.01 -6.12 -3.44
N ASN A 628 31.85 -4.93 -4.01
CA ASN A 628 32.81 -3.84 -3.82
C ASN A 628 32.83 -3.36 -2.36
N ALA A 629 31.65 -3.20 -1.74
CA ALA A 629 31.53 -2.85 -0.33
C ALA A 629 32.17 -3.90 0.61
N LEU A 630 31.99 -5.20 0.33
CA LEU A 630 32.63 -6.29 1.09
C LEU A 630 34.17 -6.27 1.01
N ASN A 631 34.73 -5.59 0.00
CA ASN A 631 36.17 -5.45 -0.22
C ASN A 631 36.69 -4.03 0.12
N ASP A 632 35.96 -3.29 0.98
CA ASP A 632 36.29 -1.91 1.37
C ASP A 632 36.46 -0.95 0.16
N ASN A 633 35.62 -1.12 -0.85
CA ASN A 633 35.51 -0.20 -1.97
C ASN A 633 34.09 0.36 -2.07
N TRP A 634 33.90 1.60 -1.64
CA TRP A 634 32.62 2.28 -1.51
C TRP A 634 32.36 3.27 -2.63
N ILE A 635 33.13 3.20 -3.72
CA ILE A 635 32.95 4.00 -4.94
C ILE A 635 31.60 3.70 -5.65
N ALA A 636 30.79 2.77 -5.12
CA ALA A 636 29.48 2.35 -5.60
C ALA A 636 28.40 3.44 -5.50
N ASP A 637 27.13 3.05 -5.41
CA ASP A 637 26.00 3.99 -5.34
C ASP A 637 26.02 4.84 -4.08
N PHE A 638 25.26 5.92 -4.16
CA PHE A 638 25.21 6.98 -3.17
C PHE A 638 24.96 6.48 -1.74
N VAL A 639 24.01 5.54 -1.54
CA VAL A 639 23.63 5.09 -0.18
C VAL A 639 24.77 4.30 0.45
N TYR A 640 25.42 3.44 -0.32
CA TYR A 640 26.61 2.73 0.14
C TYR A 640 27.73 3.71 0.52
N ARG A 641 27.98 4.70 -0.35
CA ARG A 641 29.08 5.66 -0.18
C ARG A 641 28.87 6.66 0.97
N PHE A 642 27.69 7.25 1.10
CA PHE A 642 27.47 8.36 2.05
C PHE A 642 26.74 7.99 3.31
N VAL A 643 26.04 6.86 3.34
CA VAL A 643 25.28 6.44 4.51
C VAL A 643 25.99 5.28 5.19
N LEU A 644 26.05 4.12 4.53
CA LEU A 644 26.62 2.92 5.15
C LEU A 644 28.08 3.13 5.52
N SER A 645 28.92 3.60 4.59
CA SER A 645 30.36 3.76 4.84
C SER A 645 30.64 4.66 6.06
N LYS A 646 29.81 5.68 6.31
CA LYS A 646 30.01 6.65 7.39
C LYS A 646 29.66 6.08 8.75
N ILE A 647 28.57 5.32 8.81
CA ILE A 647 28.19 4.54 9.99
C ILE A 647 29.29 3.50 10.31
N LEU A 648 29.78 2.79 9.29
CA LEU A 648 30.89 1.85 9.46
C LEU A 648 32.18 2.55 9.93
N ASN A 649 32.52 3.71 9.37
CA ASN A 649 33.72 4.45 9.77
C ASN A 649 33.67 4.78 11.26
N ARG A 650 32.59 5.43 11.72
CA ARG A 650 32.45 5.82 13.11
C ARG A 650 32.50 4.61 14.05
N ALA A 651 31.81 3.52 13.72
CA ALA A 651 31.87 2.28 14.50
C ALA A 651 33.29 1.66 14.52
N TYR A 652 34.00 1.69 13.39
CA TYR A 652 35.36 1.19 13.28
C TYR A 652 36.35 2.00 14.13
N GLN A 653 36.26 3.34 14.12
CA GLN A 653 37.10 4.19 14.96
C GLN A 653 36.93 3.84 16.44
N LYS A 654 35.70 3.56 16.89
CA LYS A 654 35.46 3.11 18.27
C LYS A 654 36.16 1.81 18.61
N VAL A 655 36.15 0.85 17.69
CA VAL A 655 36.87 -0.41 17.86
C VAL A 655 38.39 -0.19 17.90
N LEU A 656 38.92 0.78 17.15
CA LEU A 656 40.34 1.14 17.21
C LEU A 656 40.72 1.82 18.54
N GLN A 657 39.76 2.51 19.17
CA GLN A 657 39.86 3.10 20.52
C GLN A 657 39.52 2.09 21.65
N ASP A 658 39.69 0.79 21.40
CA ASP A 658 39.43 -0.30 22.38
C ASP A 658 37.98 -0.44 22.89
N ASN A 659 37.00 0.17 22.22
CA ASN A 659 35.58 -0.10 22.53
C ASN A 659 35.14 -1.44 21.94
N ALA A 660 34.26 -2.14 22.66
CA ALA A 660 33.64 -3.37 22.19
C ALA A 660 32.22 -3.09 21.69
N ILE A 661 31.90 -3.54 20.47
CA ILE A 661 30.54 -3.49 19.94
C ILE A 661 29.83 -4.79 20.33
N GLN A 662 28.72 -4.66 21.05
CA GLN A 662 27.90 -5.80 21.45
C GLN A 662 26.99 -6.23 20.30
N GLY A 663 26.74 -7.52 20.16
CA GLY A 663 25.82 -8.06 19.17
C GLY A 663 25.39 -9.48 19.55
N PRO A 664 24.25 -9.96 19.02
CA PRO A 664 23.67 -11.25 19.37
C PRO A 664 24.48 -12.46 18.87
N ASP A 665 25.19 -12.28 17.76
CA ASP A 665 26.04 -13.26 17.08
C ASP A 665 27.50 -13.20 17.56
N THR A 666 28.03 -12.00 17.78
CA THR A 666 29.44 -11.82 18.18
C THR A 666 29.72 -10.44 18.78
N VAL A 667 30.69 -10.40 19.71
CA VAL A 667 31.25 -9.15 20.24
C VAL A 667 32.41 -8.73 19.36
N ILE A 668 32.33 -7.53 18.77
CA ILE A 668 33.35 -7.01 17.87
C ILE A 668 34.33 -6.15 18.68
N THR A 669 35.57 -6.60 18.72
CA THR A 669 36.71 -5.93 19.37
C THR A 669 37.86 -5.77 18.39
N GLN A 670 38.87 -4.97 18.76
CA GLN A 670 40.08 -4.81 17.96
C GLN A 670 40.74 -6.17 17.64
N ILE A 671 40.75 -7.11 18.60
CA ILE A 671 41.26 -8.47 18.43
C ILE A 671 40.42 -9.27 17.43
N SER A 672 39.08 -9.18 17.54
CA SER A 672 38.18 -9.95 16.66
C SER A 672 38.35 -9.61 15.19
N ILE A 673 38.75 -8.37 14.89
CA ILE A 673 38.92 -7.87 13.51
C ILE A 673 40.33 -8.02 12.97
N GLN A 674 41.27 -8.63 13.69
CA GLN A 674 42.64 -8.78 13.19
C GLN A 674 42.71 -9.72 11.97
N ASP A 675 43.56 -9.34 11.02
CA ASP A 675 44.04 -10.18 9.92
C ASP A 675 45.07 -11.22 10.43
N PRO A 676 45.50 -12.19 9.61
CA PRO A 676 46.52 -13.17 10.02
C PRO A 676 47.88 -12.57 10.42
N SER A 677 48.14 -11.30 10.11
CA SER A 677 49.35 -10.57 10.49
C SER A 677 49.18 -9.76 11.79
N GLY A 678 48.00 -9.80 12.41
CA GLY A 678 47.68 -9.08 13.65
C GLY A 678 47.22 -7.64 13.45
N ASN A 679 47.02 -7.17 12.21
CA ASN A 679 46.56 -5.80 11.93
C ASN A 679 45.03 -5.73 11.88
N PRO A 680 44.39 -4.65 12.34
CA PRO A 680 42.94 -4.46 12.18
C PRO A 680 42.50 -4.53 10.71
N SER A 681 41.63 -5.48 10.37
CA SER A 681 41.09 -5.69 9.02
C SER A 681 39.74 -5.01 8.85
N LYS A 682 39.67 -4.11 7.87
CA LYS A 682 38.43 -3.43 7.46
C LYS A 682 37.40 -4.40 6.88
N THR A 683 37.82 -5.34 6.03
CA THR A 683 36.91 -6.32 5.41
C THR A 683 36.33 -7.30 6.43
N LYS A 684 37.12 -7.67 7.44
CA LYS A 684 36.64 -8.47 8.58
C LYS A 684 35.66 -7.68 9.44
N PHE A 685 35.96 -6.40 9.72
CA PHE A 685 35.04 -5.52 10.43
C PHE A 685 33.70 -5.37 9.68
N ILE A 686 33.72 -5.11 8.36
CA ILE A 686 32.50 -5.02 7.53
C ILE A 686 31.65 -6.28 7.68
N SER A 687 32.28 -7.46 7.58
CA SER A 687 31.60 -8.75 7.65
C SER A 687 30.96 -9.04 9.01
N LEU A 688 31.54 -8.53 10.09
CA LEU A 688 31.01 -8.70 11.45
C LEU A 688 30.00 -7.61 11.82
N TYR A 689 30.21 -6.36 11.41
CA TYR A 689 29.36 -5.23 11.80
C TYR A 689 28.08 -5.15 10.96
N VAL A 690 28.13 -5.49 9.66
CA VAL A 690 26.95 -5.49 8.77
C VAL A 690 26.92 -6.78 7.94
N PRO A 691 26.79 -7.96 8.57
CA PRO A 691 26.71 -9.24 7.87
C PRO A 691 25.63 -9.29 6.78
N THR A 692 24.57 -8.48 6.90
CA THR A 692 23.50 -8.32 5.91
C THR A 692 23.98 -8.00 4.50
N ILE A 693 25.11 -7.27 4.35
CA ILE A 693 25.68 -6.97 3.02
C ILE A 693 26.01 -8.28 2.27
N ARG A 694 26.46 -9.32 2.96
CA ARG A 694 26.69 -10.64 2.37
C ARG A 694 25.37 -11.26 1.86
N GLY A 695 24.27 -11.07 2.59
CA GLY A 695 22.93 -11.54 2.20
C GLY A 695 22.38 -10.88 0.93
N LEU A 696 22.94 -9.73 0.53
CA LEU A 696 22.59 -9.02 -0.70
C LEU A 696 23.48 -9.39 -1.89
N LEU A 697 24.53 -10.20 -1.70
CA LEU A 697 25.48 -10.53 -2.75
C LEU A 697 24.86 -11.37 -3.86
N ALA A 698 25.13 -11.04 -5.11
CA ALA A 698 24.66 -11.79 -6.27
C ALA A 698 24.95 -13.29 -6.18
N THR A 699 23.96 -14.10 -6.55
CA THR A 699 24.08 -15.56 -6.57
C THR A 699 24.36 -16.12 -7.97
N TYR A 700 24.27 -15.32 -9.02
CA TYR A 700 24.58 -15.67 -10.41
C TYR A 700 26.05 -15.38 -10.77
N ASN A 701 26.49 -15.74 -11.99
CA ASN A 701 27.85 -15.42 -12.46
C ASN A 701 28.02 -13.91 -12.62
N PHE A 702 28.86 -13.27 -11.81
CA PHE A 702 29.02 -11.81 -11.87
C PHE A 702 30.47 -11.31 -11.81
N ILE A 703 31.46 -12.14 -11.45
CA ILE A 703 32.87 -11.69 -11.35
C ILE A 703 33.68 -12.17 -12.54
N ASP A 704 34.34 -11.26 -13.25
CA ASP A 704 35.37 -11.57 -14.24
C ASP A 704 36.77 -11.57 -13.59
N LEU A 705 37.40 -12.74 -13.54
CA LEU A 705 38.77 -12.96 -13.06
C LEU A 705 39.81 -13.05 -14.21
N GLY A 706 39.40 -12.75 -15.45
CA GLY A 706 40.25 -12.81 -16.65
C GLY A 706 40.07 -14.08 -17.50
N SER A 707 39.23 -15.02 -17.07
CA SER A 707 38.89 -16.26 -17.80
C SER A 707 37.38 -16.45 -18.03
N GLY A 708 36.61 -15.37 -17.88
CA GLY A 708 35.15 -15.37 -17.93
C GLY A 708 34.50 -15.13 -16.57
N TYR A 709 33.17 -15.12 -16.54
CA TYR A 709 32.40 -14.83 -15.35
C TYR A 709 32.28 -16.05 -14.44
N VAL A 710 32.56 -15.87 -13.15
CA VAL A 710 32.48 -16.93 -12.14
C VAL A 710 31.40 -16.64 -11.10
N ASN A 711 30.86 -17.73 -10.54
CA ASN A 711 29.98 -17.71 -9.39
C ASN A 711 30.80 -17.82 -8.10
N VAL A 712 30.69 -16.83 -7.20
CA VAL A 712 31.33 -16.86 -5.89
C VAL A 712 30.76 -17.94 -4.98
N ASN A 713 29.56 -18.42 -5.26
CA ASN A 713 28.92 -19.45 -4.46
C ASN A 713 29.64 -20.79 -4.55
N ASN A 714 30.56 -21.02 -5.49
CA ASN A 714 31.40 -22.22 -5.47
C ASN A 714 32.41 -22.23 -4.30
N ASP A 715 32.65 -21.08 -3.66
CA ASP A 715 33.54 -20.90 -2.51
C ASP A 715 32.69 -20.73 -1.24
N PRO A 716 32.63 -21.74 -0.33
CA PRO A 716 31.81 -21.68 0.88
C PRO A 716 32.09 -20.46 1.77
N ASP A 717 33.33 -19.94 1.77
CA ASP A 717 33.71 -18.78 2.60
C ASP A 717 33.21 -17.44 2.01
N LYS A 718 32.79 -17.44 0.74
CA LYS A 718 32.34 -16.24 0.01
C LYS A 718 30.89 -16.31 -0.45
N ARG A 719 30.29 -17.50 -0.41
CA ARG A 719 28.92 -17.78 -0.83
C ARG A 719 27.90 -16.92 -0.09
N ASN A 720 26.85 -16.50 -0.81
CA ASN A 720 25.64 -15.97 -0.18
C ASN A 720 24.73 -17.13 0.26
N THR A 721 25.09 -17.79 1.36
CA THR A 721 24.39 -18.99 1.84
C THR A 721 22.93 -18.72 2.14
N PHE A 722 22.65 -17.57 2.77
CA PHE A 722 21.30 -17.19 3.18
C PHE A 722 20.34 -17.02 1.98
N LEU A 723 20.74 -16.26 0.95
CA LEU A 723 19.87 -16.05 -0.22
C LEU A 723 19.75 -17.31 -1.08
N LEU A 724 20.81 -18.11 -1.15
CA LEU A 724 20.74 -19.40 -1.84
C LEU A 724 19.72 -20.33 -1.19
N ASP A 725 19.72 -20.41 0.13
CA ASP A 725 18.76 -21.23 0.85
C ASP A 725 17.33 -20.74 0.63
N LEU A 726 17.07 -19.43 0.78
CA LEU A 726 15.76 -18.86 0.42
C LEU A 726 15.31 -19.26 -1.00
N ASN A 727 16.24 -19.43 -1.95
CA ASN A 727 15.97 -19.79 -3.34
C ASN A 727 16.16 -21.29 -3.64
N ASP A 728 16.10 -22.17 -2.63
CA ASP A 728 16.22 -23.63 -2.79
C ASP A 728 17.51 -24.05 -3.54
N GLY A 729 18.54 -23.21 -3.51
CA GLY A 729 19.81 -23.47 -4.18
C GLY A 729 19.80 -23.35 -5.70
N LEU A 730 18.87 -22.58 -6.31
CA LEU A 730 18.73 -22.36 -7.77
C LEU A 730 20.06 -22.24 -8.55
N ASP A 731 21.02 -21.49 -7.99
CA ASP A 731 22.31 -21.20 -8.64
C ASP A 731 23.39 -22.28 -8.40
N LEU A 732 23.09 -23.30 -7.60
CA LEU A 732 23.92 -24.49 -7.37
C LEU A 732 23.29 -25.76 -7.97
N ASN A 733 21.96 -25.82 -8.00
CA ASN A 733 21.17 -26.94 -8.50
C ASN A 733 20.03 -26.43 -9.38
N SER A 734 20.15 -26.63 -10.69
CA SER A 734 19.15 -26.19 -11.66
C SER A 734 17.81 -26.93 -11.58
N SER A 735 17.69 -27.97 -10.73
CA SER A 735 16.46 -28.74 -10.54
C SER A 735 15.60 -28.23 -9.37
N ALA A 736 16.08 -27.24 -8.64
CA ALA A 736 15.40 -26.65 -7.49
C ALA A 736 14.19 -25.79 -7.88
N ASP A 737 13.17 -25.73 -7.01
CA ASP A 737 12.03 -24.81 -7.16
C ASP A 737 12.22 -23.60 -6.25
N ALA A 738 13.00 -22.64 -6.72
CA ALA A 738 13.28 -21.38 -6.03
C ALA A 738 12.04 -20.54 -5.71
N ASN A 739 10.92 -20.83 -6.39
CA ASN A 739 9.67 -20.10 -6.31
C ASN A 739 8.61 -20.87 -5.50
N LYS A 740 8.96 -21.97 -4.83
CA LYS A 740 8.02 -22.76 -4.01
C LYS A 740 7.32 -21.92 -2.93
N PHE A 741 7.97 -20.87 -2.42
CA PHE A 741 7.36 -19.96 -1.44
C PHE A 741 6.13 -19.21 -1.99
N LEU A 742 5.97 -19.11 -3.31
CA LEU A 742 4.80 -18.49 -3.95
C LEU A 742 3.50 -19.25 -3.65
N ASP A 743 3.56 -20.53 -3.24
CA ASP A 743 2.39 -21.31 -2.85
C ASP A 743 1.78 -20.85 -1.50
N SER A 744 2.51 -20.01 -0.75
CA SER A 744 2.18 -19.64 0.62
C SER A 744 1.57 -18.23 0.77
N ALA A 745 1.61 -17.40 -0.27
CA ALA A 745 1.08 -16.03 -0.28
C ALA A 745 0.87 -15.53 -1.73
N ARG A 746 0.00 -14.53 -1.94
CA ARG A 746 -0.05 -13.83 -3.24
C ARG A 746 1.14 -12.91 -3.36
N VAL A 747 1.98 -13.09 -4.38
CA VAL A 747 3.21 -12.31 -4.52
C VAL A 747 3.17 -11.39 -5.74
N PHE A 748 3.52 -10.13 -5.50
CA PHE A 748 3.62 -9.09 -6.51
C PHE A 748 5.05 -8.55 -6.53
N VAL A 749 5.65 -8.47 -7.72
CA VAL A 749 7.02 -8.00 -7.89
C VAL A 749 7.01 -6.74 -8.72
N ILE A 750 7.19 -5.60 -8.07
CA ILE A 750 7.32 -4.29 -8.70
C ILE A 750 8.81 -4.06 -8.98
N HIS A 751 9.19 -4.00 -10.25
CA HIS A 751 10.61 -3.96 -10.65
C HIS A 751 10.90 -2.89 -11.71
N GLY A 752 12.08 -2.26 -11.59
CA GLY A 752 12.56 -1.30 -12.57
C GLY A 752 12.94 -1.95 -13.90
N THR A 753 12.61 -1.28 -15.01
CA THR A 753 12.95 -1.72 -16.38
C THR A 753 13.67 -0.66 -17.21
N GLY A 754 13.73 0.60 -16.75
CA GLY A 754 14.19 1.72 -17.58
C GLY A 754 15.59 2.26 -17.30
N GLU A 755 16.27 1.79 -16.25
CA GLU A 755 17.59 2.31 -15.86
C GLU A 755 18.72 1.31 -16.11
N LYS A 756 19.84 1.81 -16.66
CA LYS A 756 21.06 1.01 -16.80
C LYS A 756 21.59 0.62 -15.43
N THR A 757 21.82 -0.67 -15.24
CA THR A 757 22.16 -1.22 -13.93
C THR A 757 23.39 -2.10 -14.04
N LYS A 758 24.39 -1.82 -13.20
CA LYS A 758 25.59 -2.65 -13.13
C LYS A 758 25.25 -3.99 -12.49
N ASP A 759 25.62 -5.06 -13.18
CA ASP A 759 25.30 -6.44 -12.86
C ASP A 759 26.55 -7.33 -12.82
N LEU A 760 27.71 -6.77 -13.18
CA LEU A 760 29.00 -7.46 -13.23
C LEU A 760 30.10 -6.69 -12.48
N VAL A 761 31.16 -7.41 -12.14
CA VAL A 761 32.39 -6.87 -11.54
C VAL A 761 33.59 -7.50 -12.24
N GLN A 762 34.62 -6.73 -12.54
CA GLN A 762 35.88 -7.23 -13.08
C GLN A 762 37.03 -6.99 -12.10
N GLN A 763 37.80 -8.03 -11.81
CA GLN A 763 39.05 -7.89 -11.07
C GLN A 763 40.10 -7.21 -11.95
N ARG A 764 40.79 -6.24 -11.36
CA ARG A 764 41.85 -5.45 -11.96
C ARG A 764 43.07 -5.47 -11.07
N SER A 765 44.24 -5.34 -11.68
CA SER A 765 45.53 -5.18 -10.98
C SER A 765 46.39 -4.09 -11.61
N ASP A 766 45.84 -3.42 -12.62
CA ASP A 766 46.46 -2.29 -13.29
C ASP A 766 46.20 -0.98 -12.55
N PHE A 767 46.85 0.07 -13.03
CA PHE A 767 46.61 1.41 -12.51
C PHE A 767 45.18 1.87 -12.79
N GLY A 768 44.46 2.27 -11.76
CA GLY A 768 43.11 2.81 -11.84
C GLY A 768 43.05 4.21 -11.22
N LEU A 769 42.62 5.20 -11.99
CA LEU A 769 42.44 6.57 -11.50
C LEU A 769 41.18 6.64 -10.62
N LEU A 770 41.30 7.15 -9.39
CA LEU A 770 40.18 7.31 -8.43
C LEU A 770 39.32 6.03 -8.29
N ALA A 771 39.95 4.86 -8.40
CA ALA A 771 39.28 3.57 -8.53
C ALA A 771 38.88 2.95 -7.19
N LEU A 772 39.41 3.47 -6.09
CA LEU A 772 39.22 2.96 -4.74
C LEU A 772 38.74 4.06 -3.82
N GLN A 773 37.75 3.77 -2.97
CA GLN A 773 37.31 4.67 -1.91
C GLN A 773 37.02 3.85 -0.65
N SER A 774 37.88 3.97 0.36
CA SER A 774 37.73 3.24 1.63
C SER A 774 36.69 3.92 2.51
N PHE A 775 36.01 3.20 3.41
CA PHE A 775 35.08 3.87 4.33
C PHE A 775 35.80 4.82 5.31
N THR A 776 37.09 4.60 5.59
CA THR A 776 37.90 5.47 6.47
C THR A 776 38.56 6.64 5.74
N ASP A 777 38.48 6.68 4.40
CA ASP A 777 39.00 7.79 3.60
C ASP A 777 38.00 8.11 2.50
N TRP A 778 37.35 9.26 2.65
CA TRP A 778 36.32 9.68 1.71
C TRP A 778 36.89 10.14 0.37
N THR A 779 38.20 10.42 0.27
CA THR A 779 38.81 10.85 -0.98
C THR A 779 39.03 9.63 -1.87
N PRO A 780 38.48 9.59 -3.10
CA PRO A 780 38.82 8.53 -4.03
C PRO A 780 40.34 8.52 -4.29
N SER A 781 40.93 7.34 -4.25
CA SER A 781 42.36 7.12 -4.39
C SER A 781 42.66 6.29 -5.64
N ASN A 782 43.88 6.46 -6.16
CA ASN A 782 44.32 5.68 -7.30
C ASN A 782 44.70 4.28 -6.87
N ALA A 783 44.28 3.26 -7.63
CA ALA A 783 44.88 1.94 -7.53
C ALA A 783 46.29 1.98 -8.11
N SER A 784 47.30 1.67 -7.30
CA SER A 784 48.67 1.48 -7.78
C SER A 784 48.81 0.18 -8.57
N SER A 785 49.82 0.11 -9.44
CA SER A 785 50.12 -1.12 -10.18
C SER A 785 50.38 -2.28 -9.22
N GLY A 786 49.70 -3.40 -9.43
CA GLY A 786 49.75 -4.58 -8.56
C GLY A 786 48.73 -4.58 -7.42
N THR A 787 48.08 -3.46 -7.12
CA THR A 787 46.94 -3.41 -6.20
C THR A 787 45.75 -4.10 -6.85
N ILE A 788 45.19 -5.10 -6.19
CA ILE A 788 43.94 -5.74 -6.64
C ILE A 788 42.77 -4.80 -6.32
N TRP A 789 41.96 -4.49 -7.32
CA TRP A 789 40.74 -3.72 -7.18
C TRP A 789 39.64 -4.27 -8.10
N TYR A 790 38.40 -3.85 -7.87
CA TYR A 790 37.24 -4.40 -8.55
C TYR A 790 36.44 -3.29 -9.24
N LYS A 791 36.34 -3.39 -10.57
CA LYS A 791 35.59 -2.44 -11.40
C LYS A 791 34.18 -2.95 -11.63
N ASP A 792 33.16 -2.19 -11.25
CA ASP A 792 31.80 -2.53 -11.66
C ASP A 792 31.64 -2.33 -13.17
N LEU A 793 30.96 -3.27 -13.82
CA LEU A 793 30.67 -3.27 -15.25
C LEU A 793 29.16 -3.36 -15.49
N GLU A 794 28.76 -2.88 -16.66
CA GLU A 794 27.38 -2.96 -17.17
C GLU A 794 27.34 -4.04 -18.27
N ALA A 795 26.52 -5.08 -18.09
CA ALA A 795 26.12 -6.00 -19.16
C ALA A 795 24.63 -5.85 -19.51
N GLU A 796 23.74 -5.69 -18.53
CA GLU A 796 22.31 -5.43 -18.77
C GLU A 796 21.97 -3.93 -18.86
N GLN A 797 20.99 -3.59 -19.70
CA GLN A 797 20.50 -2.21 -19.88
C GLN A 797 19.31 -1.85 -18.98
N ASN A 798 18.72 -2.81 -18.24
CA ASN A 798 17.44 -2.65 -17.55
C ASN A 798 17.53 -3.04 -16.06
N GLY A 799 16.98 -2.20 -15.19
CA GLY A 799 16.88 -2.39 -13.75
C GLY A 799 16.49 -1.08 -13.06
N ASP A 800 16.98 -0.87 -11.84
CA ASP A 800 16.72 0.33 -11.03
C ASP A 800 18.01 1.08 -10.59
N LYS A 801 19.09 0.92 -11.37
CA LYS A 801 20.48 1.34 -11.10
C LYS A 801 21.22 0.50 -10.06
N THR A 802 20.54 -0.21 -9.16
CA THR A 802 21.18 -0.99 -8.07
C THR A 802 20.92 -2.48 -8.19
N VAL A 803 19.68 -2.86 -8.49
CA VAL A 803 19.22 -4.24 -8.67
C VAL A 803 18.87 -4.46 -10.14
N PRO A 804 19.62 -5.32 -10.85
CA PRO A 804 19.32 -5.61 -12.26
C PRO A 804 18.04 -6.45 -12.40
N THR A 805 17.42 -6.41 -13.58
CA THR A 805 16.15 -7.11 -13.83
C THR A 805 16.27 -8.62 -13.60
N ILE A 806 17.42 -9.22 -13.96
CA ILE A 806 17.69 -10.65 -13.70
C ILE A 806 17.59 -11.02 -12.21
N SER A 807 17.86 -10.07 -11.32
CA SER A 807 17.80 -10.26 -9.87
C SER A 807 16.44 -9.93 -9.29
N SER A 808 15.80 -8.84 -9.71
CA SER A 808 14.53 -8.40 -9.14
C SER A 808 13.35 -9.25 -9.62
N ALA A 809 13.24 -9.48 -10.93
CA ALA A 809 12.12 -10.19 -11.54
C ALA A 809 12.52 -11.45 -12.32
N GLY A 810 13.80 -11.59 -12.69
CA GLY A 810 14.29 -12.65 -13.57
C GLY A 810 13.94 -14.07 -13.13
N GLN A 811 14.00 -14.37 -11.82
CA GLN A 811 13.70 -15.73 -11.32
C GLN A 811 12.23 -16.15 -11.48
N PHE A 812 11.34 -15.19 -11.64
CA PHE A 812 9.89 -15.42 -11.74
C PHE A 812 9.42 -15.41 -13.19
N GLN A 813 10.32 -15.23 -14.16
CA GLN A 813 9.97 -15.27 -15.57
C GLN A 813 9.34 -16.62 -15.91
N ASN A 814 8.10 -16.59 -16.41
CA ASN A 814 7.27 -17.75 -16.74
C ASN A 814 6.64 -18.50 -15.55
N ASP A 815 6.70 -17.98 -14.33
CA ASP A 815 5.95 -18.50 -13.18
C ASP A 815 4.69 -17.66 -12.96
N ASN A 816 3.51 -18.23 -13.23
CA ASN A 816 2.23 -17.52 -13.13
C ASN A 816 1.74 -17.34 -11.68
N ARG A 817 2.43 -17.90 -10.69
CA ARG A 817 2.11 -17.72 -9.26
C ARG A 817 2.52 -16.32 -8.76
N ALA A 818 3.48 -15.67 -9.42
CA ALA A 818 3.89 -14.29 -9.14
C ALA A 818 3.33 -13.32 -10.20
N THR A 819 2.89 -12.15 -9.76
CA THR A 819 2.49 -11.06 -10.67
C THR A 819 3.64 -10.06 -10.82
N LEU A 820 4.18 -9.94 -12.03
CA LEU A 820 5.27 -9.00 -12.33
C LEU A 820 4.71 -7.67 -12.83
N ILE A 821 5.13 -6.57 -12.20
CA ILE A 821 4.68 -5.21 -12.50
C ILE A 821 5.92 -4.39 -12.88
N PRO A 822 6.17 -4.15 -14.18
CA PRO A 822 7.33 -3.39 -14.63
C PRO A 822 7.12 -1.89 -14.37
N PHE A 823 8.23 -1.18 -14.16
CA PHE A 823 8.23 0.26 -13.94
C PHE A 823 9.37 0.95 -14.68
N ASN A 824 9.05 1.94 -15.51
CA ASN A 824 9.99 2.49 -16.49
C ASN A 824 10.92 3.60 -15.97
N THR A 825 10.72 4.19 -14.78
CA THR A 825 11.47 5.41 -14.40
C THR A 825 11.82 5.51 -12.90
N GLY A 826 12.98 5.04 -12.45
CA GLY A 826 13.34 5.24 -11.05
C GLY A 826 14.72 4.81 -10.63
N ASP A 827 15.32 5.64 -9.78
CA ASP A 827 16.41 5.23 -8.90
C ASP A 827 15.88 4.28 -7.82
N HIS A 828 16.59 3.19 -7.53
CA HIS A 828 16.20 2.15 -6.57
C HIS A 828 15.61 2.72 -5.27
N THR A 829 16.28 3.71 -4.68
CA THR A 829 15.86 4.35 -3.43
C THR A 829 14.58 5.15 -3.57
N ALA A 830 14.26 5.66 -4.75
CA ALA A 830 13.08 6.48 -4.97
C ALA A 830 11.84 5.66 -5.36
N LEU A 831 11.96 4.34 -5.60
CA LEU A 831 10.87 3.51 -6.12
C LEU A 831 9.59 3.61 -5.27
N VAL A 832 9.71 3.49 -3.95
CA VAL A 832 8.56 3.50 -3.03
C VAL A 832 7.83 4.86 -2.98
N SER A 833 8.47 5.95 -3.41
CA SER A 833 7.88 7.30 -3.46
C SER A 833 7.14 7.59 -4.78
N LYS A 834 7.26 6.73 -5.79
CA LYS A 834 6.70 7.01 -7.12
C LYS A 834 5.18 6.83 -7.12
N ILE A 835 4.47 7.80 -7.72
CA ILE A 835 3.00 7.77 -7.85
C ILE A 835 2.51 6.44 -8.40
N GLU A 836 3.12 5.96 -9.50
CA GLU A 836 2.74 4.69 -10.14
C GLU A 836 2.95 3.48 -9.22
N VAL A 837 4.05 3.44 -8.47
CA VAL A 837 4.32 2.37 -7.49
C VAL A 837 3.29 2.41 -6.36
N GLN A 838 3.01 3.60 -5.82
CA GLN A 838 2.02 3.78 -4.75
C GLN A 838 0.60 3.41 -5.23
N SER A 839 0.22 3.83 -6.44
CA SER A 839 -1.07 3.51 -7.07
C SER A 839 -1.24 1.99 -7.23
N ASN A 840 -0.24 1.32 -7.82
CA ASN A 840 -0.24 -0.12 -8.01
C ASN A 840 -0.38 -0.87 -6.67
N ILE A 841 0.26 -0.39 -5.60
CA ILE A 841 0.13 -0.98 -4.26
C ILE A 841 -1.30 -0.88 -3.75
N LEU A 842 -1.94 0.28 -3.89
CA LEU A 842 -3.33 0.47 -3.47
C LEU A 842 -4.29 -0.41 -4.29
N ASP A 843 -4.06 -0.53 -5.60
CA ASP A 843 -4.81 -1.42 -6.48
C ASP A 843 -4.67 -2.90 -6.06
N ILE A 844 -3.45 -3.37 -5.76
CA ILE A 844 -3.19 -4.73 -5.27
C ILE A 844 -3.96 -5.02 -3.98
N LEU A 845 -4.00 -4.04 -3.08
CA LEU A 845 -4.68 -4.14 -1.79
C LEU A 845 -6.20 -3.92 -1.89
N ASN A 846 -6.71 -3.60 -3.09
CA ASN A 846 -8.09 -3.22 -3.36
C ASN A 846 -8.56 -2.06 -2.48
N VAL A 847 -7.70 -1.05 -2.28
CA VAL A 847 -8.00 0.15 -1.49
C VAL A 847 -8.40 1.27 -2.43
N ALA A 848 -9.62 1.76 -2.28
CA ALA A 848 -10.13 2.96 -2.95
C ALA A 848 -9.22 4.19 -2.70
N TYR A 849 -8.90 4.94 -3.75
CA TYR A 849 -8.16 6.20 -3.66
C TYR A 849 -8.49 7.16 -4.81
N GLU A 850 -8.31 8.45 -4.55
CA GLU A 850 -8.30 9.52 -5.54
C GLU A 850 -6.86 9.96 -5.83
N SER A 851 -6.62 10.62 -6.97
CA SER A 851 -5.25 11.02 -7.35
C SER A 851 -4.57 11.97 -6.34
N ASN A 852 -5.36 12.74 -5.57
CA ASN A 852 -4.86 13.63 -4.51
C ASN A 852 -4.57 12.92 -3.19
N ASP A 853 -4.93 11.65 -3.02
CA ASP A 853 -4.57 10.86 -1.85
C ASP A 853 -3.11 10.40 -1.89
N ILE A 854 -2.52 10.33 -3.09
CA ILE A 854 -1.13 9.92 -3.28
C ILE A 854 -0.19 11.08 -2.93
N SER A 855 0.56 10.91 -1.85
CA SER A 855 1.59 11.86 -1.42
C SER A 855 2.77 11.87 -2.38
N THR A 856 3.29 13.07 -2.64
CA THR A 856 4.45 13.31 -3.49
C THR A 856 5.28 14.47 -2.94
N GLY A 857 6.60 14.38 -3.11
CA GLY A 857 7.49 15.53 -2.88
C GLY A 857 8.09 15.60 -1.48
N SER A 858 8.01 14.53 -0.68
CA SER A 858 8.68 14.47 0.63
C SER A 858 10.18 14.15 0.55
N SER A 859 10.66 13.66 -0.60
CA SER A 859 12.05 13.24 -0.78
C SER A 859 12.99 14.41 -1.10
N VAL A 860 14.21 14.34 -0.56
CA VAL A 860 15.25 15.36 -0.76
C VAL A 860 16.21 14.92 -1.87
N SER A 861 16.65 15.86 -2.72
CA SER A 861 17.66 15.55 -3.75
C SER A 861 18.99 15.14 -3.11
N PHE A 862 19.55 14.01 -3.57
CA PHE A 862 20.87 13.52 -3.18
C PHE A 862 22.01 14.06 -4.06
N SER A 863 21.74 15.03 -4.93
CA SER A 863 22.74 15.58 -5.85
C SER A 863 23.88 16.32 -5.13
N ASN A 864 23.59 16.87 -3.94
CA ASN A 864 24.53 17.64 -3.12
C ASN A 864 24.46 17.15 -1.69
N VAL A 865 25.53 16.57 -1.18
CA VAL A 865 25.53 15.96 0.16
C VAL A 865 26.82 16.29 0.89
N TRP A 866 26.64 16.70 2.14
CA TRP A 866 27.70 16.85 3.12
C TRP A 866 27.48 15.85 4.23
N ASN A 867 28.55 15.20 4.67
CA ASN A 867 28.57 14.37 5.85
C ASN A 867 29.71 14.80 6.77
N VAL A 868 29.46 14.76 8.08
CA VAL A 868 30.45 15.08 9.11
C VAL A 868 30.44 13.99 10.16
N ILE A 869 31.61 13.53 10.59
CA ILE A 869 31.82 12.64 11.74
C ILE A 869 32.66 13.41 12.77
N SER A 870 32.31 13.27 14.04
CA SER A 870 33.01 13.83 15.20
C SER A 870 33.24 12.73 16.24
N ASP A 871 34.42 12.64 16.83
CA ASP A 871 34.78 11.60 17.79
C ASP A 871 35.96 12.00 18.71
N PRO A 872 35.72 12.26 20.01
CA PRO A 872 34.84 13.31 20.48
C PRO A 872 35.51 14.70 20.39
N VAL A 873 34.79 15.69 19.86
CA VAL A 873 35.22 17.10 19.87
C VAL A 873 34.00 18.01 19.79
N ASP A 874 34.08 19.22 20.33
CA ASP A 874 33.06 20.24 20.05
C ASP A 874 33.24 20.69 18.59
N LEU A 875 32.25 20.41 17.73
CA LEU A 875 32.33 20.62 16.29
C LEU A 875 31.23 21.56 15.81
N ILE A 876 31.60 22.57 15.02
CA ILE A 876 30.68 23.42 14.28
C ILE A 876 31.13 23.52 12.82
N LEU A 877 30.25 23.13 11.90
CA LEU A 877 30.34 23.44 10.48
C LEU A 877 29.47 24.67 10.19
N LEU A 878 30.09 25.74 9.70
CA LEU A 878 29.49 27.05 9.47
C LEU A 878 29.43 27.34 7.96
N ASP A 879 28.23 27.60 7.43
CA ASP A 879 28.07 28.03 6.04
C ASP A 879 28.35 29.54 5.86
N GLY A 880 28.39 30.00 4.61
CA GLY A 880 28.64 31.40 4.25
C GLY A 880 27.55 32.39 4.70
N ASN A 881 26.38 31.90 5.14
CA ASN A 881 25.31 32.71 5.72
C ASN A 881 25.38 32.76 7.26
N GLY A 882 26.29 32.00 7.87
CA GLY A 882 26.42 31.88 9.31
C GLY A 882 25.53 30.82 9.95
N ASN A 883 24.87 29.96 9.15
CA ASN A 883 24.11 28.82 9.66
C ASN A 883 25.05 27.70 10.11
N ARG A 884 24.71 27.03 11.21
CA ARG A 884 25.54 26.02 11.85
C ARG A 884 24.95 24.61 11.75
N LEU A 885 25.81 23.62 11.47
CA LEU A 885 25.57 22.21 11.72
C LEU A 885 26.64 21.70 12.70
N GLY A 886 26.27 20.93 13.72
CA GLY A 886 27.26 20.38 14.63
C GLY A 886 26.70 20.02 16.00
N TYR A 887 27.61 19.86 16.95
CA TYR A 887 27.27 19.72 18.37
C TYR A 887 28.34 20.39 19.21
N THR A 888 27.91 21.12 20.24
CA THR A 888 28.82 21.56 21.29
C THR A 888 28.26 21.21 22.66
N THR A 889 29.13 20.97 23.62
CA THR A 889 28.77 20.79 25.04
C THR A 889 27.93 21.94 25.58
N SER A 890 28.09 23.15 25.05
CA SER A 890 27.40 24.36 25.51
C SER A 890 25.99 24.56 24.91
N THR A 891 25.78 24.13 23.66
CA THR A 891 24.54 24.40 22.91
C THR A 891 23.71 23.15 22.60
N GLY A 892 24.30 21.96 22.74
CA GLY A 892 23.75 20.73 22.18
C GLY A 892 23.85 20.70 20.64
N ALA A 893 22.98 19.91 20.01
CA ALA A 893 22.94 19.74 18.56
C ALA A 893 22.47 21.02 17.85
N LEU A 894 23.14 21.38 16.76
CA LEU A 894 22.87 22.52 15.89
C LEU A 894 22.50 22.00 14.50
N THR A 895 21.35 22.41 13.97
CA THR A 895 20.81 21.98 12.66
C THR A 895 20.22 23.16 11.89
N GLU A 896 20.92 24.29 11.89
CA GLU A 896 20.46 25.55 11.30
C GLU A 896 20.64 25.59 9.78
N ILE A 897 21.54 24.75 9.24
CA ILE A 897 21.68 24.60 7.79
C ILE A 897 20.43 23.86 7.27
N PRO A 898 19.75 24.35 6.20
CA PRO A 898 18.57 23.69 5.66
C PRO A 898 18.82 22.23 5.29
N ASN A 899 17.83 21.35 5.53
CA ASN A 899 17.90 19.91 5.28
C ASN A 899 19.11 19.24 5.95
N SER A 900 19.52 19.74 7.12
CA SER A 900 20.57 19.13 7.93
C SER A 900 20.00 18.37 9.11
N ILE A 901 20.75 17.37 9.56
CA ILE A 901 20.45 16.58 10.75
C ILE A 901 21.74 16.24 11.49
N TRP A 902 21.64 16.06 12.80
CA TRP A 902 22.75 15.64 13.65
C TRP A 902 22.32 14.48 14.58
N PHE A 903 23.13 13.43 14.62
CA PHE A 903 23.02 12.29 15.53
C PHE A 903 24.20 12.26 16.48
N GLY A 904 23.99 11.83 17.72
CA GLY A 904 25.03 11.78 18.74
C GLY A 904 25.41 13.15 19.32
N ASN A 905 26.38 13.16 20.23
CA ASN A 905 26.83 14.35 20.94
C ASN A 905 28.13 14.89 20.32
N THR A 906 29.15 15.19 21.14
CA THR A 906 30.50 15.52 20.68
C THR A 906 31.16 14.34 19.95
N ASP A 907 30.70 13.12 20.22
CA ASP A 907 30.86 11.95 19.40
C ASP A 907 29.57 11.75 18.60
N GLY A 908 29.56 12.23 17.36
CA GLY A 908 28.35 12.43 16.58
C GLY A 908 28.58 12.39 15.09
N MET A 909 27.48 12.49 14.35
CA MET A 909 27.48 12.49 12.90
C MET A 909 26.41 13.43 12.36
N GLY A 910 26.79 14.28 11.42
CA GLY A 910 25.92 15.23 10.75
C GLY A 910 25.75 14.92 9.28
N TYR A 911 24.59 15.28 8.73
CA TYR A 911 24.32 15.25 7.28
C TYR A 911 23.71 16.57 6.85
N ILE A 912 23.99 16.97 5.61
CA ILE A 912 23.29 18.06 4.90
C ILE A 912 22.92 17.56 3.51
N PHE A 913 21.65 17.67 3.14
CA PHE A 913 21.15 17.34 1.81
C PHE A 913 20.73 18.62 1.07
N GLY A 914 21.45 18.96 0.01
CA GLY A 914 21.22 20.17 -0.77
C GLY A 914 22.43 21.11 -0.79
N THR A 915 22.21 22.30 -1.31
CA THR A 915 23.27 23.31 -1.48
C THR A 915 23.67 23.94 -0.15
N VAL A 916 24.97 24.02 0.10
CA VAL A 916 25.55 24.76 1.23
C VAL A 916 26.19 26.04 0.71
N THR A 917 25.95 27.17 1.38
CA THR A 917 26.54 28.45 0.96
C THR A 917 28.01 28.51 1.36
N GLU A 918 28.89 28.91 0.44
CA GLU A 918 30.32 29.06 0.69
C GLU A 918 30.69 30.48 1.16
N PRO A 919 31.82 30.67 1.88
CA PRO A 919 32.78 29.65 2.29
C PRO A 919 32.25 28.80 3.45
N VAL A 920 32.59 27.51 3.45
CA VAL A 920 32.25 26.60 4.54
C VAL A 920 33.45 26.43 5.47
N ASN A 921 33.25 26.70 6.75
CA ASN A 921 34.30 26.62 7.76
C ASN A 921 33.95 25.55 8.80
N LEU A 922 34.92 24.70 9.10
CA LEU A 922 34.90 23.76 10.20
C LEU A 922 35.63 24.38 11.39
N GLN A 923 34.95 24.50 12.51
CA GLN A 923 35.51 24.92 13.79
C GLN A 923 35.46 23.75 14.76
N LEU A 924 36.61 23.42 15.35
CA LEU A 924 36.75 22.40 16.39
C LEU A 924 37.20 23.07 17.68
N THR A 925 36.62 22.67 18.81
CA THR A 925 37.07 23.07 20.15
C THR A 925 37.42 21.82 20.96
N GLY A 926 38.65 21.76 21.46
CA GLY A 926 39.19 20.58 22.14
C GLY A 926 38.52 20.30 23.48
N LEU A 927 38.39 19.01 23.78
CA LEU A 927 37.90 18.48 25.05
C LEU A 927 39.04 17.95 25.93
N GLY A 928 40.30 18.14 25.52
CA GLY A 928 41.47 17.68 26.27
C GLY A 928 41.80 16.20 26.06
N GLU A 929 41.43 15.64 24.91
CA GLU A 929 41.61 14.25 24.51
C GLU A 929 41.95 14.13 23.01
N ASP A 930 42.18 12.90 22.56
CA ASP A 930 42.37 12.60 21.14
C ASP A 930 41.03 12.72 20.40
N TYR A 931 41.05 13.37 19.24
CA TYR A 931 39.88 13.56 18.39
C TYR A 931 40.10 12.95 17.00
N TYR A 932 38.99 12.60 16.36
CA TYR A 932 38.88 12.24 14.95
C TYR A 932 37.67 12.95 14.34
N VAL A 933 37.90 13.65 13.24
CA VAL A 933 36.87 14.35 12.47
C VAL A 933 37.03 14.02 11.01
N MET A 934 35.93 13.67 10.36
CA MET A 934 35.85 13.54 8.91
C MET A 934 34.75 14.43 8.39
N VAL A 935 35.05 15.28 7.40
CA VAL A 935 34.04 15.96 6.58
C VAL A 935 34.17 15.43 5.16
N SER A 936 33.05 15.04 4.56
CA SER A 936 32.97 14.55 3.18
C SER A 936 31.92 15.32 2.40
N VAL A 937 32.25 15.76 1.19
CA VAL A 937 31.38 16.59 0.36
C VAL A 937 31.36 16.12 -1.08
N GLU A 938 30.16 16.03 -1.64
CA GLU A 938 29.91 15.89 -3.06
C GLU A 938 28.80 16.87 -3.45
N ASP A 939 29.09 17.78 -4.39
CA ASP A 939 28.18 18.85 -4.83
C ASP A 939 28.25 19.02 -6.34
N SER A 940 27.28 18.43 -7.07
CA SER A 940 27.01 18.65 -8.50
C SER A 940 28.23 18.99 -9.37
N GLY A 941 29.25 18.12 -9.36
CA GLY A 941 30.48 18.33 -10.15
C GLY A 941 31.70 18.79 -9.33
N ARG A 942 31.60 18.89 -8.00
CA ARG A 942 32.69 19.24 -7.10
C ARG A 942 32.76 18.26 -5.93
N TYR A 943 33.96 18.04 -5.40
CA TYR A 943 34.17 17.21 -4.23
C TYR A 943 35.14 17.89 -3.27
N GLY A 944 35.05 17.58 -1.99
CA GLY A 944 35.91 18.20 -0.99
C GLY A 944 35.65 17.63 0.40
N GLY A 945 36.45 18.06 1.36
CA GLY A 945 36.40 17.51 2.69
C GLY A 945 37.77 17.44 3.33
N VAL A 946 37.82 16.86 4.53
CA VAL A 946 39.03 16.80 5.34
C VAL A 946 38.91 15.65 6.33
N VAL A 947 40.05 15.03 6.66
CA VAL A 947 40.19 14.20 7.86
C VAL A 947 41.16 14.92 8.78
N LEU A 948 40.73 15.17 10.01
CA LEU A 948 41.53 15.81 11.06
C LEU A 948 41.55 14.87 12.27
N GLU A 949 42.73 14.58 12.78
CA GLU A 949 42.90 13.69 13.93
C GLU A 949 44.11 14.11 14.77
N GLY A 950 44.11 13.71 16.05
CA GLY A 950 45.21 13.96 16.99
C GLY A 950 44.70 14.45 18.35
N PHE A 951 45.60 14.93 19.20
CA PHE A 951 45.23 15.48 20.51
C PHE A 951 44.85 16.96 20.40
N LEU A 952 43.73 17.39 21.00
CA LEU A 952 43.34 18.80 21.07
C LEU A 952 43.06 19.22 22.52
N ALA A 953 43.86 20.15 23.05
CA ALA A 953 43.76 20.56 24.45
C ALA A 953 42.41 21.20 24.78
N GLN A 954 41.97 21.10 26.04
CA GLN A 954 40.69 21.65 26.48
C GLN A 954 40.59 23.15 26.13
N GLY A 955 39.58 23.51 25.32
CA GLY A 955 39.33 24.88 24.87
C GLY A 955 40.25 25.39 23.75
N GLU A 956 41.19 24.58 23.26
CA GLU A 956 41.97 24.90 22.06
C GLU A 956 41.06 24.86 20.83
N VAL A 957 41.21 25.83 19.93
CA VAL A 957 40.32 25.98 18.76
C VAL A 957 41.09 25.80 17.46
N ILE A 958 40.61 24.92 16.59
CA ILE A 958 41.05 24.78 15.20
C ILE A 958 39.98 25.35 14.28
N ASN A 959 40.37 26.18 13.32
CA ASN A 959 39.48 26.59 12.23
C ASN A 959 40.08 26.10 10.91
N TYR A 960 39.27 25.37 10.13
CA TYR A 960 39.65 24.80 8.85
C TYR A 960 38.61 25.18 7.80
N GLN A 961 39.03 25.85 6.73
CA GLN A 961 38.13 26.16 5.63
C GLN A 961 38.02 24.94 4.71
N ILE A 962 36.82 24.38 4.55
CA ILE A 962 36.56 23.30 3.60
C ILE A 962 36.68 23.88 2.19
N LYS A 963 37.48 23.23 1.35
CA LYS A 963 37.63 23.58 -0.07
C LYS A 963 36.99 22.51 -0.93
N LEU A 964 36.21 22.94 -1.91
CA LEU A 964 35.67 22.07 -2.94
C LEU A 964 36.52 22.21 -4.19
N ASP A 965 37.08 21.09 -4.62
CA ASP A 965 37.80 20.99 -5.88
C ASP A 965 36.81 20.57 -6.99
N PRO A 966 36.91 21.15 -8.20
CA PRO A 966 36.13 20.68 -9.32
C PRO A 966 36.50 19.22 -9.63
N LEU A 967 35.50 18.41 -10.02
CA LEU A 967 35.70 17.11 -10.66
C LEU A 967 36.42 17.35 -11.99
N SER A 968 37.74 17.51 -11.97
CA SER A 968 38.55 17.63 -13.19
C SER A 968 38.66 16.26 -13.86
N ILE A 969 37.58 15.88 -14.55
CA ILE A 969 37.52 14.74 -15.45
C ILE A 969 37.84 15.28 -16.84
N GLU A 970 39.12 15.30 -17.21
CA GLU A 970 39.47 14.86 -18.55
C GLU A 970 40.06 13.45 -18.42
N GLN A 971 39.16 12.48 -18.33
CA GLN A 971 39.43 11.19 -18.94
C GLN A 971 39.54 11.45 -20.43
N LEU A 972 40.73 11.80 -20.94
CA LEU A 972 40.99 11.62 -22.35
C LEU A 972 41.11 10.11 -22.55
N THR A 973 39.98 9.46 -22.83
CA THR A 973 39.95 8.18 -23.53
C THR A 973 40.52 8.47 -24.91
N LEU A 974 41.84 8.57 -24.98
CA LEU A 974 42.53 8.81 -26.24
C LEU A 974 42.19 7.64 -27.16
N ILE A 975 41.52 7.94 -28.25
CA ILE A 975 41.33 7.01 -29.36
C ILE A 975 42.33 7.40 -30.44
N ALA A 976 42.93 6.41 -31.10
CA ALA A 976 43.97 6.63 -32.11
C ALA A 976 43.42 7.19 -33.44
N ASN A 977 42.47 8.13 -33.38
CA ASN A 977 41.83 8.78 -34.53
C ASN A 977 42.31 10.21 -34.72
N ASP A 978 42.84 10.85 -33.68
CA ASP A 978 43.37 12.23 -33.73
C ASP A 978 44.75 12.34 -33.06
N PHE A 979 45.48 13.39 -33.43
CA PHE A 979 46.69 13.80 -32.74
C PHE A 979 46.30 14.56 -31.46
N THR A 980 46.67 14.04 -30.29
CA THR A 980 46.30 14.64 -29.01
C THR A 980 47.40 14.45 -27.98
N LEU A 981 47.73 15.49 -27.22
CA LEU A 981 48.54 15.40 -26.00
C LEU A 981 47.60 15.45 -24.78
N ALA A 982 47.68 14.49 -23.86
CA ALA A 982 46.91 14.54 -22.61
C ALA A 982 47.64 15.34 -21.53
N GLN A 983 46.88 15.86 -20.56
CA GLN A 983 47.44 16.44 -19.35
C GLN A 983 48.22 15.37 -18.56
N ASN A 984 49.43 15.69 -18.10
CA ASN A 984 50.24 14.77 -17.30
C ASN A 984 49.53 14.43 -15.99
N TYR A 985 49.66 13.19 -15.51
CA TYR A 985 49.05 12.72 -14.28
C TYR A 985 50.00 11.90 -13.40
N PRO A 986 50.12 12.20 -12.10
CA PRO A 986 49.45 13.31 -11.40
C PRO A 986 49.93 14.69 -11.86
N ASN A 987 49.15 15.75 -11.61
CA ASN A 987 49.55 17.16 -11.75
C ASN A 987 48.79 18.02 -10.73
N PRO A 988 49.43 18.57 -9.68
CA PRO A 988 50.87 18.51 -9.44
C PRO A 988 51.41 17.09 -9.15
N PHE A 989 52.70 16.84 -9.35
CA PHE A 989 53.33 15.52 -9.18
C PHE A 989 54.56 15.55 -8.28
N ASN A 990 54.93 14.40 -7.69
CA ASN A 990 56.13 14.24 -6.86
C ASN A 990 56.67 12.79 -6.86
N PRO A 991 57.92 12.53 -7.25
CA PRO A 991 58.68 13.25 -8.27
C PRO A 991 58.32 12.78 -9.68
N ALA A 992 57.43 11.80 -9.85
CA ALA A 992 57.13 11.18 -11.14
C ALA A 992 55.69 11.43 -11.61
N THR A 993 55.51 11.58 -12.93
CA THR A 993 54.22 11.75 -13.60
C THR A 993 54.18 10.98 -14.91
N LYS A 994 52.99 10.67 -15.42
CA LYS A 994 52.79 10.06 -16.74
C LYS A 994 52.21 11.06 -17.71
N ILE A 995 52.70 11.05 -18.94
CA ILE A 995 52.19 11.82 -20.07
C ILE A 995 51.68 10.84 -21.12
N GLN A 996 50.42 11.01 -21.54
CA GLN A 996 49.81 10.21 -22.60
C GLN A 996 49.60 11.04 -23.86
N TYR A 997 49.63 10.39 -25.01
CA TYR A 997 49.33 11.02 -26.31
C TYR A 997 48.82 9.99 -27.31
N SER A 998 48.05 10.43 -28.30
CA SER A 998 47.62 9.62 -29.44
C SER A 998 48.17 10.16 -30.74
N ILE A 999 48.47 9.25 -31.67
CA ILE A 999 48.76 9.59 -33.05
C ILE A 999 47.88 8.75 -33.99
N PRO A 1000 47.23 9.36 -34.99
CA PRO A 1000 46.28 8.68 -35.87
C PRO A 1000 46.94 7.96 -37.04
N GLN A 1001 48.22 8.20 -37.27
CA GLN A 1001 49.02 7.64 -38.35
C GLN A 1001 50.49 7.60 -37.96
N ARG A 1002 51.26 6.74 -38.65
CA ARG A 1002 52.69 6.62 -38.44
C ARG A 1002 53.39 7.97 -38.59
N SER A 1003 54.12 8.40 -37.56
CA SER A 1003 54.75 9.72 -37.47
C SER A 1003 56.04 9.67 -36.65
N ASP A 1004 57.01 10.52 -36.99
CA ASP A 1004 58.15 10.82 -36.11
C ASP A 1004 57.67 11.65 -34.92
N VAL A 1005 57.77 11.10 -33.71
CA VAL A 1005 57.28 11.74 -32.48
C VAL A 1005 58.44 12.19 -31.62
N THR A 1006 58.42 13.47 -31.24
CA THR A 1006 59.28 14.04 -30.20
C THR A 1006 58.44 14.54 -29.05
N LEU A 1007 58.75 14.13 -27.82
CA LEU A 1007 58.12 14.63 -26.60
C LEU A 1007 59.22 15.10 -25.65
N LYS A 1008 59.23 16.39 -25.35
CA LYS A 1008 60.30 17.06 -24.60
C LYS A 1008 59.74 17.86 -23.44
N VAL A 1009 60.54 18.00 -22.38
CA VAL A 1009 60.26 18.80 -21.19
C VAL A 1009 61.13 20.04 -21.19
N TYR A 1010 60.57 21.17 -20.79
CA TYR A 1010 61.20 22.49 -20.71
C TYR A 1010 60.96 23.13 -19.33
N ASP A 1011 61.87 23.98 -18.90
CA ASP A 1011 61.62 24.91 -17.79
C ASP A 1011 60.78 26.12 -18.24
N VAL A 1012 60.44 27.01 -17.30
CA VAL A 1012 59.67 28.23 -17.58
C VAL A 1012 60.39 29.25 -18.47
N LEU A 1013 61.71 29.13 -18.62
CA LEU A 1013 62.53 29.99 -19.50
C LEU A 1013 62.64 29.40 -20.92
N GLY A 1014 62.11 28.19 -21.15
CA GLY A 1014 62.15 27.49 -22.42
C GLY A 1014 63.43 26.68 -22.65
N ASN A 1015 64.26 26.47 -21.62
CA ASN A 1015 65.41 25.58 -21.72
C ASN A 1015 64.92 24.13 -21.73
N GLU A 1016 65.47 23.29 -22.61
CA GLU A 1016 65.18 21.86 -22.67
C GLU A 1016 65.78 21.14 -21.45
N ILE A 1017 64.95 20.43 -20.71
CA ILE A 1017 65.30 19.72 -19.48
C ILE A 1017 65.41 18.21 -19.70
N ALA A 1018 64.54 17.64 -20.53
CA ALA A 1018 64.57 16.22 -20.85
C ALA A 1018 63.91 15.93 -22.21
N ILE A 1019 64.35 14.86 -22.87
CA ILE A 1019 63.66 14.26 -24.01
C ILE A 1019 63.07 12.94 -23.55
N LEU A 1020 61.74 12.83 -23.58
CA LEU A 1020 61.00 11.64 -23.14
C LEU A 1020 60.76 10.66 -24.27
N VAL A 1021 60.56 11.17 -25.49
CA VAL A 1021 60.36 10.38 -26.71
C VAL A 1021 61.05 11.09 -27.87
N ASN A 1022 61.75 10.34 -28.71
CA ASN A 1022 62.34 10.83 -29.97
C ASN A 1022 62.52 9.64 -30.93
N GLU A 1023 61.41 9.13 -31.45
CA GLU A 1023 61.38 7.95 -32.32
C GLU A 1023 60.14 7.94 -33.21
N GLU A 1024 60.16 7.12 -34.24
CA GLU A 1024 59.01 6.87 -35.11
C GLU A 1024 57.99 5.97 -34.39
N LYS A 1025 56.71 6.34 -34.43
CA LYS A 1025 55.62 5.59 -33.80
C LYS A 1025 54.51 5.32 -34.82
N ASP A 1026 53.93 4.11 -34.77
CA ASP A 1026 52.75 3.73 -35.56
C ASP A 1026 51.45 4.34 -34.99
N ARG A 1027 50.31 4.19 -35.69
CA ARG A 1027 49.01 4.61 -35.14
C ARG A 1027 48.75 3.96 -33.79
N GLY A 1028 48.47 4.74 -32.75
CA GLY A 1028 48.24 4.22 -31.41
C GLY A 1028 48.11 5.27 -30.32
N VAL A 1029 47.88 4.78 -29.11
CA VAL A 1029 47.90 5.56 -27.86
C VAL A 1029 49.13 5.15 -27.08
N TYR A 1030 49.90 6.13 -26.64
CA TYR A 1030 51.19 5.93 -26.01
C TYR A 1030 51.23 6.63 -24.66
N SER A 1031 52.03 6.07 -23.74
CA SER A 1031 52.25 6.62 -22.40
C SER A 1031 53.74 6.61 -22.09
N VAL A 1032 54.25 7.71 -21.55
CA VAL A 1032 55.63 7.81 -21.05
C VAL A 1032 55.63 8.32 -19.62
N THR A 1033 56.54 7.82 -18.80
CA THR A 1033 56.75 8.30 -17.43
C THR A 1033 57.90 9.31 -17.42
N PHE A 1034 57.69 10.45 -16.76
CA PHE A 1034 58.70 11.45 -16.49
C PHE A 1034 59.06 11.41 -15.00
N ASP A 1035 60.34 11.12 -14.70
CA ASP A 1035 60.92 11.19 -13.35
C ASP A 1035 61.69 12.51 -13.21
N ALA A 1036 61.19 13.37 -12.31
CA ALA A 1036 61.76 14.68 -12.02
C ALA A 1036 62.51 14.73 -10.68
N SER A 1037 62.98 13.59 -10.16
CA SER A 1037 63.68 13.50 -8.86
C SER A 1037 64.92 14.39 -8.75
N GLN A 1038 65.54 14.76 -9.88
CA GLN A 1038 66.70 15.65 -9.94
C GLN A 1038 66.33 17.13 -10.17
N LEU A 1039 65.05 17.47 -10.22
CA LEU A 1039 64.56 18.82 -10.53
C LEU A 1039 63.99 19.53 -9.28
N ALA A 1040 63.99 20.86 -9.30
CA ALA A 1040 63.43 21.68 -8.22
C ALA A 1040 61.91 21.82 -8.36
N SER A 1041 61.18 21.96 -7.24
CA SER A 1041 59.73 22.27 -7.27
C SER A 1041 59.46 23.49 -8.13
N GLY A 1042 58.43 23.43 -8.97
CA GLY A 1042 58.16 24.51 -9.91
C GLY A 1042 57.30 24.10 -11.09
N ILE A 1043 57.08 25.05 -11.99
CA ILE A 1043 56.33 24.84 -13.22
C ILE A 1043 57.29 24.35 -14.31
N TYR A 1044 56.89 23.32 -15.03
CA TYR A 1044 57.56 22.83 -16.23
C TYR A 1044 56.56 22.77 -17.37
N LEU A 1045 57.06 22.81 -18.60
CA LEU A 1045 56.27 22.64 -19.81
C LEU A 1045 56.69 21.34 -20.48
N TYR A 1046 55.78 20.62 -21.10
CA TYR A 1046 56.13 19.53 -22.01
C TYR A 1046 55.43 19.74 -23.34
N ARG A 1047 56.16 19.45 -24.41
CA ARG A 1047 55.71 19.67 -25.78
C ARG A 1047 55.89 18.38 -26.57
N ILE A 1048 54.82 17.98 -27.24
CA ILE A 1048 54.88 16.97 -28.29
C ILE A 1048 55.00 17.63 -29.66
N GLN A 1049 55.74 17.00 -30.56
CA GLN A 1049 55.69 17.27 -31.97
C GLN A 1049 55.64 15.95 -32.74
N ALA A 1050 54.61 15.80 -33.59
CA ALA A 1050 54.40 14.64 -34.45
C ALA A 1050 54.01 15.13 -35.85
N GLY A 1051 54.97 15.15 -36.79
CA GLY A 1051 54.79 15.80 -38.09
C GLY A 1051 54.49 17.31 -37.94
N SER A 1052 53.33 17.75 -38.44
CA SER A 1052 52.85 19.15 -38.31
C SER A 1052 52.11 19.44 -37.01
N PHE A 1053 51.78 18.42 -36.21
CA PHE A 1053 51.10 18.59 -34.94
C PHE A 1053 52.12 19.00 -33.86
N VAL A 1054 51.85 20.11 -33.18
CA VAL A 1054 52.64 20.58 -32.04
C VAL A 1054 51.68 21.02 -30.94
N GLU A 1055 51.81 20.43 -29.77
CA GLU A 1055 51.01 20.80 -28.60
C GLU A 1055 51.92 20.91 -27.37
N THR A 1056 51.65 21.91 -26.52
CA THR A 1056 52.40 22.15 -25.28
C THR A 1056 51.45 22.24 -24.11
N LYS A 1057 51.75 21.52 -23.03
CA LYS A 1057 50.99 21.57 -21.78
C LYS A 1057 51.91 21.87 -20.60
N LYS A 1058 51.30 22.30 -19.50
CA LYS A 1058 51.97 22.73 -18.27
C LYS A 1058 51.87 21.64 -17.20
N MET A 1059 52.95 21.38 -16.48
CA MET A 1059 52.97 20.51 -15.31
C MET A 1059 53.61 21.21 -14.10
N ILE A 1060 53.24 20.78 -12.90
CA ILE A 1060 53.68 21.37 -11.63
C ILE A 1060 54.35 20.27 -10.79
N LEU A 1061 55.65 20.41 -10.54
CA LEU A 1061 56.41 19.53 -9.65
C LEU A 1061 56.31 20.08 -8.22
N LEU A 1062 55.80 19.26 -7.30
CA LEU A 1062 55.88 19.49 -5.86
C LEU A 1062 56.98 18.60 -5.29
N ARG A 1063 57.78 19.15 -4.39
CA ARG A 1063 58.82 18.42 -3.67
C ARG A 1063 58.73 18.75 -2.20
#